data_AF-A0A965N219-F1
#
_entry.id   AF-A0A965N219-F1
#
_cell.length_a   1.000
_cell.length_b   1.000
_cell.length_c   1.000
_cell.angle_alpha   90.00
_cell.angle_beta   90.00
_cell.angle_gamma   90.00
#
_symmetry.space_group_name_H-M   'P 1'
#
loop_
_entity.id
_entity.type
_entity.pdbx_description
1 polymer ?
#
loop_
_entity_poly.entity_id
_entity_poly.type
_entity_poly.pdbx_seq_one_letter_code
_entity_poly.pdbx_strand_id
1 'polypeptide(L)'
;LSGGEAQRVRLASQLGQGLVGTTYILDEPSIGLHPADNLKLLKTLRNLTQQGNTVIVVEHDEETIRHADTIVDVGPYGGEAGGRIVGFGKVQDLMEAKESITGKYLSRSSQIPIPKKRRKPTGFLQIKGASHHNLKNIDVAFPLGVFCAVTGVSGSGKSSLVNDILYPVASNHLMQSRLSHGAYAGIEGLEQLDKVIMIDQQPIGKTPRSNPATYIKVFDAIRDLFASLPESLALGFKAGRFSFNVKEGSCLTCKGMGLIRIDMDFLEDSWVECPHCAGERFDPRTLSVKFKGKNIYEVLELSVDEALTLFAAIPMIAKKLETLQQVGLGYMKIGQSSTTLSGGEAQRIKLAKELSRPSTSKTLYLLDEPSTGLHFDDIKKMIKILERLVDKQNTVVVIEHNLDLIKIADWIIDLGPKGGKEGGFIMGEGTPEMLSEKSSLTGQFVKDALNDSLQFYTHQVVSDEKPITHIEVKNATQNHLKNIDITIERNEITAFTGPSGSGKSSLAIQTIFAEGQRRYYETLNAYARQFIEQSPKPKVESIQGLSASIVIEQKRHAGNPRSTVGTITEILDYLRILYAKEGIAVCPETKERLVHVTKEYIVNELLEKYPNEKCIVLAPIVPKKEESYKELFDRYQKEGFLRVRVQGVIYELADEYPTLSGLKESCELVIDRIQIHTSGKKRLLDAIETATQIDPRSILFELKDEAKSKKERPPLLHYYLAFSAPTTKKTYPKIEPKTFSFNADEGM
;
A
#
# COMPACT_ATOMS: atom_id res chain seq x y z
N LEU A 1 6.39 -8.34 16.85
CA LEU A 1 5.26 -7.53 17.33
C LEU A 1 4.22 -7.52 16.24
N SER A 2 2.95 -7.78 16.57
CA SER A 2 1.84 -7.49 15.64
C SER A 2 1.75 -5.99 15.36
N GLY A 3 0.97 -5.59 14.34
CA GLY A 3 0.77 -4.17 14.02
C GLY A 3 0.27 -3.35 15.22
N GLY A 4 -0.78 -3.85 15.88
CA GLY A 4 -1.34 -3.20 17.09
C GLY A 4 -0.36 -3.17 18.27
N GLU A 5 0.45 -4.22 18.47
CA GLU A 5 1.50 -4.22 19.51
C GLU A 5 2.55 -3.14 19.25
N ALA A 6 3.03 -3.01 18.00
CA ALA A 6 4.01 -2.00 17.63
C ALA A 6 3.45 -0.58 17.83
N GLN A 7 2.18 -0.36 17.46
CA GLN A 7 1.48 0.90 17.67
C GLN A 7 1.38 1.26 19.16
N ARG A 8 1.01 0.30 20.02
CA ARG A 8 0.91 0.52 21.47
C ARG A 8 2.25 0.76 22.14
N VAL A 9 3.31 0.09 21.71
CA VAL A 9 4.68 0.37 22.18
C VAL A 9 5.07 1.81 21.82
N ARG A 10 4.73 2.26 20.60
CA ARG A 10 4.96 3.65 20.19
C ARG A 10 4.15 4.63 21.04
N LEU A 11 2.88 4.34 21.31
CA LEU A 11 2.02 5.16 22.18
C LEU A 11 2.55 5.26 23.61
N ALA A 12 2.99 4.15 24.20
CA ALA A 12 3.62 4.12 25.51
C ALA A 12 4.91 4.95 25.54
N SER A 13 5.70 4.91 24.45
CA SER A 13 6.88 5.76 24.30
C SER A 13 6.52 7.25 24.21
N GLN A 14 5.37 7.62 23.63
CA GLN A 14 4.93 9.02 23.57
C GLN A 14 4.55 9.56 24.95
N LEU A 15 3.82 8.77 25.74
CA LEU A 15 3.46 9.13 27.12
C LEU A 15 4.68 9.48 27.97
N GLY A 16 5.79 8.75 27.78
CA GLY A 16 7.02 8.95 28.54
C GLY A 16 7.76 10.25 28.24
N GLN A 17 7.43 10.95 27.15
CA GLN A 17 8.14 12.17 26.73
C GLN A 17 7.57 13.44 27.38
N GLY A 18 6.30 13.41 27.78
CA GLY A 18 5.65 14.53 28.48
C GLY A 18 5.64 15.84 27.68
N LEU A 19 5.47 15.75 26.35
CA LEU A 19 5.24 16.91 25.49
C LEU A 19 3.82 17.43 25.67
N VAL A 20 3.66 18.74 25.56
CA VAL A 20 2.39 19.45 25.69
C VAL A 20 2.11 20.27 24.42
N GLY A 21 0.83 20.44 24.06
CA GLY A 21 0.42 21.18 22.87
C GLY A 21 0.62 20.41 21.56
N THR A 22 0.80 19.09 21.64
CA THR A 22 0.94 18.22 20.48
C THR A 22 -0.44 17.72 20.03
N THR A 23 -0.64 17.54 18.73
CA THR A 23 -1.81 16.84 18.19
C THR A 23 -1.43 15.41 17.87
N TYR A 24 -1.99 14.45 18.62
CA TYR A 24 -1.84 13.02 18.36
C TYR A 24 -2.99 12.54 17.50
N ILE A 25 -2.69 11.94 16.36
CA ILE A 25 -3.67 11.28 15.49
C ILE A 25 -3.39 9.78 15.58
N LEU A 26 -4.36 9.02 16.08
CA LEU A 26 -4.28 7.57 16.24
C LEU A 26 -5.28 6.90 15.31
N ASP A 27 -4.80 5.87 14.63
CA ASP A 27 -5.57 5.05 13.70
C ASP A 27 -5.88 3.70 14.35
N GLU A 28 -7.11 3.51 14.84
CA GLU A 28 -7.62 2.28 15.46
C GLU A 28 -6.70 1.68 16.56
N PRO A 29 -6.38 2.42 17.64
CA PRO A 29 -5.47 1.93 18.68
C PRO A 29 -6.01 0.71 19.47
N SER A 30 -7.29 0.40 19.39
CA SER A 30 -7.91 -0.77 20.04
C SER A 30 -7.65 -2.10 19.30
N ILE A 31 -7.07 -2.08 18.09
CA ILE A 31 -6.84 -3.30 17.28
C ILE A 31 -6.14 -4.41 18.09
N GLY A 32 -6.76 -5.59 18.10
CA GLY A 32 -6.24 -6.79 18.78
C GLY A 32 -6.16 -6.66 20.30
N LEU A 33 -6.86 -5.70 20.90
CA LEU A 33 -7.04 -5.61 22.35
C LEU A 33 -8.27 -6.39 22.80
N HIS A 34 -8.11 -7.07 23.93
CA HIS A 34 -9.24 -7.57 24.67
C HIS A 34 -9.99 -6.40 25.33
N PRO A 35 -11.34 -6.45 25.47
CA PRO A 35 -12.12 -5.37 26.10
C PRO A 35 -11.54 -4.86 27.43
N ALA A 36 -11.11 -5.76 28.31
CA ALA A 36 -10.44 -5.39 29.57
C ALA A 36 -9.14 -4.56 29.41
N ASP A 37 -8.39 -4.75 28.33
CA ASP A 37 -7.18 -3.98 28.04
C ASP A 37 -7.50 -2.66 27.33
N ASN A 38 -8.62 -2.59 26.60
CA ASN A 38 -9.13 -1.35 26.01
C ASN A 38 -9.38 -0.26 27.06
N LEU A 39 -9.92 -0.63 28.22
CA LEU A 39 -10.06 0.27 29.37
C LEU A 39 -8.73 0.89 29.83
N LYS A 40 -7.61 0.17 29.70
CA LYS A 40 -6.27 0.72 30.03
C LYS A 40 -5.81 1.68 28.95
N LEU A 41 -6.07 1.37 27.68
CA LEU A 41 -5.79 2.26 26.55
C LEU A 41 -6.55 3.58 26.71
N LEU A 42 -7.84 3.54 27.05
CA LEU A 42 -8.66 4.74 27.27
C LEU A 42 -8.09 5.62 28.38
N LYS A 43 -7.63 5.03 29.49
CA LYS A 43 -6.92 5.76 30.55
C LYS A 43 -5.64 6.42 30.03
N THR A 44 -4.86 5.72 29.21
CA THR A 44 -3.66 6.27 28.56
C THR A 44 -4.00 7.45 27.63
N LEU A 45 -5.04 7.34 26.81
CA LEU A 45 -5.47 8.43 25.93
C LEU A 45 -5.96 9.64 26.73
N ARG A 46 -6.67 9.41 27.83
CA ARG A 46 -7.08 10.46 28.76
C ARG A 46 -5.89 11.16 29.40
N ASN A 47 -4.86 10.43 29.83
CA ASN A 47 -3.64 11.03 30.35
C ASN A 47 -2.95 11.95 29.30
N LEU A 48 -2.93 11.57 28.02
CA LEU A 48 -2.39 12.44 26.96
C LEU A 48 -3.17 13.74 26.83
N THR A 49 -4.51 13.67 26.84
CA THR A 49 -5.35 14.89 26.78
C THR A 49 -5.12 15.79 27.99
N GLN A 50 -4.98 15.21 29.18
CA GLN A 50 -4.76 15.92 30.45
C GLN A 50 -3.41 16.63 30.52
N GLN A 51 -2.38 16.07 29.88
CA GLN A 51 -1.09 16.75 29.71
C GLN A 51 -1.20 18.05 28.88
N GLY A 52 -2.35 18.33 28.25
CA GLY A 52 -2.59 19.51 27.42
C GLY A 52 -2.35 19.26 25.93
N ASN A 53 -2.60 18.03 25.48
CA ASN A 53 -2.51 17.63 24.07
C ASN A 53 -3.90 17.44 23.46
N THR A 54 -3.98 17.55 22.14
CA THR A 54 -5.17 17.16 21.38
C THR A 54 -5.01 15.71 20.94
N VAL A 55 -6.01 14.87 21.15
CA VAL A 55 -5.99 13.45 20.76
C VAL A 55 -7.17 13.21 19.81
N ILE A 56 -6.87 12.91 18.56
CA ILE A 56 -7.83 12.53 17.52
C ILE A 56 -7.67 11.03 17.30
N VAL A 57 -8.76 10.28 17.42
CA VAL A 57 -8.76 8.82 17.27
C VAL A 57 -9.75 8.44 16.18
N VAL A 58 -9.28 7.70 15.19
CA VAL A 58 -10.14 6.96 14.24
C VAL A 58 -10.44 5.61 14.87
N GLU A 59 -11.71 5.34 15.15
CA GLU A 59 -12.12 4.11 15.84
C GLU A 59 -13.50 3.61 15.40
N HIS A 60 -13.70 2.32 15.62
CA HIS A 60 -14.97 1.64 15.44
C HIS A 60 -15.46 0.98 16.75
N ASP A 61 -14.60 0.90 17.77
CA ASP A 61 -14.94 0.33 19.07
C ASP A 61 -15.99 1.18 19.82
N GLU A 62 -17.09 0.53 20.24
CA GLU A 62 -18.21 1.17 20.92
C GLU A 62 -17.79 1.83 22.24
N GLU A 63 -16.90 1.17 23.00
CA GLU A 63 -16.45 1.67 24.28
C GLU A 63 -15.64 2.97 24.11
N THR A 64 -14.75 3.02 23.13
CA THR A 64 -13.97 4.21 22.80
C THR A 64 -14.86 5.36 22.32
N ILE A 65 -15.80 5.09 21.43
CA ILE A 65 -16.75 6.10 20.93
C ILE A 65 -17.55 6.70 22.08
N ARG A 66 -18.02 5.87 23.02
CA ARG A 66 -18.79 6.33 24.19
C ARG A 66 -17.98 7.17 25.17
N HIS A 67 -16.67 6.96 25.23
CA HIS A 67 -15.76 7.73 26.07
C HIS A 67 -15.19 8.98 25.40
N ALA A 68 -15.53 9.26 24.13
CA ALA A 68 -15.05 10.45 23.44
C ALA A 68 -15.75 11.73 23.94
N ASP A 69 -15.00 12.84 24.03
CA ASP A 69 -15.58 14.16 24.39
C ASP A 69 -16.37 14.77 23.22
N THR A 70 -15.92 14.50 22.00
CA THR A 70 -16.55 14.94 20.76
C THR A 70 -16.33 13.85 19.71
N ILE A 71 -17.38 13.54 18.97
CA ILE A 71 -17.40 12.51 17.94
C ILE A 71 -17.73 13.18 16.61
N VAL A 72 -17.05 12.74 15.57
CA VAL A 72 -17.29 13.12 14.18
C VAL A 72 -17.64 11.83 13.43
N ASP A 73 -18.89 11.68 13.02
CA ASP A 73 -19.33 10.51 12.24
C ASP A 73 -19.31 10.85 10.75
N VAL A 74 -18.54 10.06 9.98
CA VAL A 74 -18.34 10.26 8.54
C VAL A 74 -19.05 9.16 7.78
N GLY A 75 -19.87 9.52 6.80
CA GLY A 75 -20.63 8.53 6.04
C GLY A 75 -21.57 9.16 5.02
N PRO A 76 -22.78 8.59 4.81
CA PRO A 76 -23.34 7.42 5.50
C PRO A 76 -22.75 6.07 5.01
N TYR A 77 -22.04 6.05 3.88
CA TYR A 77 -21.47 4.84 3.28
C TYR A 77 -19.99 5.03 2.93
N GLY A 78 -19.32 3.95 2.52
CA GLY A 78 -17.94 4.00 2.01
C GLY A 78 -17.84 4.44 0.55
N GLY A 79 -16.62 4.75 0.11
CA GLY A 79 -16.31 5.15 -1.28
C GLY A 79 -16.92 6.50 -1.67
N GLU A 80 -17.30 6.63 -2.94
CA GLU A 80 -17.86 7.89 -3.50
C GLU A 80 -19.19 8.31 -2.87
N ALA A 81 -19.92 7.36 -2.24
CA ALA A 81 -21.16 7.63 -1.52
C ALA A 81 -20.95 8.18 -0.09
N GLY A 82 -19.69 8.25 0.37
CA GLY A 82 -19.30 8.75 1.67
C GLY A 82 -18.82 10.20 1.67
N GLY A 83 -17.88 10.51 2.56
CA GLY A 83 -17.17 11.79 2.61
C GLY A 83 -17.96 12.96 3.19
N ARG A 84 -19.08 12.70 3.89
CA ARG A 84 -19.91 13.73 4.53
C ARG A 84 -19.93 13.52 6.03
N ILE A 85 -20.05 14.63 6.78
CA ILE A 85 -20.31 14.57 8.21
C ILE A 85 -21.80 14.30 8.42
N VAL A 86 -22.13 13.11 8.93
CA VAL A 86 -23.50 12.66 9.20
C VAL A 86 -23.90 12.82 10.67
N GLY A 87 -22.91 13.08 11.54
CA GLY A 87 -23.11 13.38 12.96
C GLY A 87 -21.89 14.11 13.54
N PHE A 88 -22.15 15.06 14.44
CA PHE A 88 -21.11 15.82 15.14
C PHE A 88 -21.58 16.20 16.54
N GLY A 89 -20.76 15.96 17.56
CA GLY A 89 -21.06 16.35 18.94
C GLY A 89 -20.80 15.23 19.94
N LYS A 90 -21.64 15.12 20.96
CA LYS A 90 -21.57 14.06 21.97
C LYS A 90 -22.26 12.79 21.47
N VAL A 91 -22.09 11.72 22.23
CA VAL A 91 -22.73 10.42 22.00
C VAL A 91 -24.25 10.56 21.81
N GLN A 92 -24.91 11.40 22.61
CA GLN A 92 -26.36 11.64 22.51
C GLN A 92 -26.73 12.29 21.17
N ASP A 93 -25.96 13.27 20.71
CA ASP A 93 -26.21 13.96 19.43
C ASP A 93 -26.13 12.98 18.25
N LEU A 94 -25.20 12.01 18.32
CA LEU A 94 -25.10 10.95 17.32
C LEU A 94 -26.28 9.98 17.36
N MET A 95 -26.77 9.61 18.55
CA MET A 95 -27.92 8.70 18.68
C MET A 95 -29.20 9.29 18.07
N GLU A 96 -29.34 10.62 18.07
CA GLU A 96 -30.47 11.33 17.48
C GLU A 96 -30.30 11.61 15.98
N ALA A 97 -29.06 11.52 15.46
CA ALA A 97 -28.75 11.74 14.06
C ALA A 97 -29.31 10.62 13.16
N LYS A 98 -30.37 10.92 12.39
CA LYS A 98 -31.09 9.94 11.56
C LYS A 98 -30.23 9.29 10.46
N GLU A 99 -29.28 10.03 9.91
CA GLU A 99 -28.37 9.57 8.85
C GLU A 99 -27.17 8.78 9.40
N SER A 100 -26.88 8.89 10.70
CA SER A 100 -25.79 8.19 11.37
C SER A 100 -26.12 6.71 11.53
N ILE A 101 -25.38 5.84 10.84
CA ILE A 101 -25.47 4.39 11.06
C ILE A 101 -24.88 4.06 12.44
N THR A 102 -23.76 4.70 12.80
CA THR A 102 -23.12 4.60 14.12
C THR A 102 -24.13 4.91 15.24
N GLY A 103 -24.86 6.02 15.12
CA GLY A 103 -25.93 6.43 16.03
C GLY A 103 -27.04 5.40 16.20
N LYS A 104 -27.41 4.68 15.13
CA LYS A 104 -28.41 3.60 15.20
C LYS A 104 -27.94 2.41 16.02
N TYR A 105 -26.66 2.07 15.94
CA TYR A 105 -26.07 1.00 16.75
C TYR A 105 -25.87 1.42 18.21
N LEU A 106 -25.43 2.66 18.44
CA LEU A 106 -25.27 3.21 19.79
C LEU A 106 -26.61 3.36 20.52
N SER A 107 -27.66 3.80 19.82
CA SER A 107 -29.04 3.89 20.34
C SER A 107 -29.74 2.55 20.46
N ARG A 108 -29.08 1.45 20.05
CA ARG A 108 -29.64 0.09 20.05
C ARG A 108 -30.87 -0.08 19.13
N SER A 109 -31.15 0.89 18.25
CA SER A 109 -32.21 0.78 17.23
C SER A 109 -31.83 -0.18 16.10
N SER A 110 -30.53 -0.38 15.87
CA SER A 110 -29.97 -1.47 15.08
C SER A 110 -29.05 -2.30 15.95
N GLN A 111 -29.22 -3.62 15.89
CA GLN A 111 -28.37 -4.56 16.63
C GLN A 111 -28.05 -5.79 15.79
N ILE A 112 -27.05 -6.52 16.27
CA ILE A 112 -26.70 -7.86 15.81
C ILE A 112 -27.42 -8.86 16.73
N PRO A 113 -28.43 -9.59 16.23
CA PRO A 113 -29.28 -10.44 17.05
C PRO A 113 -28.55 -11.71 17.51
N ILE A 114 -28.82 -12.13 18.74
CA ILE A 114 -28.29 -13.39 19.29
C ILE A 114 -29.07 -14.58 18.67
N PRO A 115 -28.38 -15.64 18.21
CA PRO A 115 -29.05 -16.83 17.69
C PRO A 115 -29.95 -17.50 18.74
N LYS A 116 -31.20 -17.82 18.38
CA LYS A 116 -32.14 -18.51 19.29
C LYS A 116 -31.75 -19.95 19.60
N LYS A 117 -31.01 -20.59 18.68
CA LYS A 117 -30.50 -21.96 18.81
C LYS A 117 -29.10 -21.99 18.21
N ARG A 118 -28.18 -22.66 18.89
CA ARG A 118 -26.81 -22.89 18.42
C ARG A 118 -26.72 -24.21 17.67
N ARG A 119 -25.88 -24.24 16.63
CA ARG A 119 -25.63 -25.46 15.84
C ARG A 119 -24.88 -26.48 16.72
N LYS A 120 -25.13 -27.77 16.45
CA LYS A 120 -24.43 -28.85 17.14
C LYS A 120 -23.25 -29.33 16.30
N PRO A 121 -22.07 -29.56 16.89
CA PRO A 121 -20.92 -30.10 16.19
C PRO A 121 -21.24 -31.45 15.54
N THR A 122 -20.78 -31.67 14.31
CA THR A 122 -20.89 -32.96 13.61
C THR A 122 -19.75 -33.92 13.94
N GLY A 123 -18.66 -33.39 14.50
CA GLY A 123 -17.45 -34.08 14.88
C GLY A 123 -16.47 -33.12 15.54
N PHE A 124 -15.28 -33.61 15.88
CA PHE A 124 -14.22 -32.79 16.49
C PHE A 124 -12.87 -33.10 15.85
N LEU A 125 -12.05 -32.06 15.76
CA LEU A 125 -10.62 -32.13 15.47
C LEU A 125 -9.87 -31.89 16.78
N GLN A 126 -9.09 -32.87 17.24
CA GLN A 126 -8.41 -32.80 18.53
C GLN A 126 -6.92 -32.55 18.34
N ILE A 127 -6.40 -31.50 18.97
CA ILE A 127 -4.97 -31.26 19.12
C ILE A 127 -4.57 -31.71 20.51
N LYS A 128 -3.56 -32.58 20.60
CA LYS A 128 -3.01 -33.08 21.86
C LYS A 128 -1.65 -32.49 22.15
N GLY A 129 -1.41 -32.12 23.40
CA GLY A 129 -0.12 -31.66 23.91
C GLY A 129 0.42 -30.41 23.24
N ALA A 130 -0.43 -29.44 22.89
CA ALA A 130 0.00 -28.19 22.27
C ALA A 130 0.87 -27.39 23.26
N SER A 131 2.14 -27.20 22.89
CA SER A 131 3.20 -26.66 23.77
C SER A 131 4.05 -25.59 23.10
N HIS A 132 3.62 -25.07 21.95
CA HIS A 132 4.32 -24.01 21.24
C HIS A 132 4.27 -22.67 22.02
N HIS A 133 5.39 -21.96 22.07
CA HIS A 133 5.56 -20.69 22.79
C HIS A 133 5.16 -20.78 24.28
N ASN A 134 4.07 -20.13 24.69
CA ASN A 134 3.60 -20.10 26.06
C ASN A 134 2.50 -21.11 26.38
N LEU A 135 2.05 -21.92 25.39
CA LEU A 135 1.01 -22.93 25.58
C LEU A 135 1.47 -24.01 26.57
N LYS A 136 0.58 -24.40 27.49
CA LYS A 136 0.92 -25.23 28.66
C LYS A 136 0.60 -26.70 28.46
N ASN A 137 1.06 -27.27 27.33
CA ASN A 137 0.78 -28.66 26.96
C ASN A 137 -0.72 -28.96 26.99
N ILE A 138 -1.49 -28.14 26.28
CA ILE A 138 -2.95 -28.19 26.32
C ILE A 138 -3.52 -29.16 25.28
N ASP A 139 -4.62 -29.82 25.64
CA ASP A 139 -5.43 -30.64 24.74
C ASP A 139 -6.70 -29.86 24.39
N VAL A 140 -6.96 -29.63 23.09
CA VAL A 140 -8.06 -28.78 22.63
C VAL A 140 -8.85 -29.52 21.55
N ALA A 141 -10.19 -29.48 21.64
CA ALA A 141 -11.09 -30.04 20.64
C ALA A 141 -11.81 -28.95 19.85
N PHE A 142 -11.49 -28.81 18.56
CA PHE A 142 -12.17 -27.90 17.64
C PHE A 142 -13.44 -28.57 17.07
N PRO A 143 -14.64 -28.01 17.30
CA PRO A 143 -15.87 -28.58 16.78
C PRO A 143 -15.99 -28.36 15.27
N LEU A 144 -16.46 -29.39 14.55
CA LEU A 144 -16.65 -29.33 13.10
C LEU A 144 -18.12 -29.03 12.73
N GLY A 145 -18.31 -28.39 11.57
CA GLY A 145 -19.63 -28.04 11.02
C GLY A 145 -20.34 -26.88 11.74
N VAL A 146 -19.62 -26.11 12.54
CA VAL A 146 -20.16 -25.00 13.35
C VAL A 146 -19.28 -23.75 13.26
N PHE A 147 -19.78 -22.63 13.77
CA PHE A 147 -19.02 -21.41 13.96
C PHE A 147 -18.32 -21.41 15.33
N CYS A 148 -16.99 -21.51 15.35
CA CYS A 148 -16.18 -21.53 16.57
C CYS A 148 -15.37 -20.24 16.72
N ALA A 149 -15.36 -19.64 17.91
CA ALA A 149 -14.50 -18.52 18.26
C ALA A 149 -13.38 -18.96 19.22
N VAL A 150 -12.15 -18.56 18.95
CA VAL A 150 -11.01 -18.70 19.86
C VAL A 150 -10.75 -17.33 20.49
N THR A 151 -10.94 -17.25 21.80
CA THR A 151 -10.94 -15.99 22.56
C THR A 151 -9.85 -16.00 23.64
N GLY A 152 -9.73 -14.88 24.35
CA GLY A 152 -8.77 -14.70 25.44
C GLY A 152 -7.93 -13.45 25.28
N VAL A 153 -7.27 -13.00 26.36
CA VAL A 153 -6.50 -11.75 26.37
C VAL A 153 -5.34 -11.73 25.37
N SER A 154 -4.80 -10.54 25.06
CA SER A 154 -3.65 -10.43 24.16
C SER A 154 -2.44 -11.19 24.74
N GLY A 155 -1.75 -11.96 23.90
CA GLY A 155 -0.65 -12.83 24.31
C GLY A 155 -1.05 -14.10 25.07
N SER A 156 -2.33 -14.47 25.16
CA SER A 156 -2.77 -15.71 25.84
C SER A 156 -2.38 -17.00 25.12
N GLY A 157 -2.06 -16.93 23.82
CA GLY A 157 -1.66 -18.09 22.99
C GLY A 157 -2.58 -18.40 21.81
N LYS A 158 -3.58 -17.55 21.50
CA LYS A 158 -4.54 -17.76 20.40
C LYS A 158 -3.88 -18.01 19.03
N SER A 159 -3.01 -17.11 18.59
CA SER A 159 -2.29 -17.24 17.32
C SER A 159 -1.31 -18.43 17.35
N SER A 160 -0.66 -18.69 18.49
CA SER A 160 0.19 -19.88 18.67
C SER A 160 -0.60 -21.19 18.45
N LEU A 161 -1.86 -21.24 18.90
CA LEU A 161 -2.72 -22.41 18.74
C LEU A 161 -3.28 -22.53 17.32
N VAL A 162 -3.83 -21.45 16.76
CA VAL A 162 -4.55 -21.49 15.47
C VAL A 162 -3.62 -21.31 14.28
N ASN A 163 -2.77 -20.27 14.29
CA ASN A 163 -1.94 -19.90 13.15
C ASN A 163 -0.64 -20.69 13.07
N ASP A 164 -0.04 -21.02 14.22
CA ASP A 164 1.28 -21.69 14.25
C ASP A 164 1.16 -23.23 14.36
N ILE A 165 0.08 -23.76 14.95
CA ILE A 165 -0.16 -25.21 15.06
C ILE A 165 -1.27 -25.67 14.11
N LEU A 166 -2.52 -25.26 14.35
CA LEU A 166 -3.68 -25.82 13.64
C LEU A 166 -3.57 -25.64 12.12
N TYR A 167 -3.31 -24.42 11.65
CA TYR A 167 -3.24 -24.12 10.22
C TYR A 167 -2.10 -24.85 9.51
N PRO A 168 -0.83 -24.77 9.94
CA PRO A 168 0.27 -25.39 9.22
C PRO A 168 0.16 -26.92 9.21
N VAL A 169 -0.28 -27.52 10.33
CA VAL A 169 -0.47 -28.96 10.43
C VAL A 169 -1.60 -29.44 9.51
N ALA A 170 -2.77 -28.80 9.56
CA ALA A 170 -3.88 -29.14 8.67
C ALA A 170 -3.53 -28.91 7.19
N SER A 171 -2.79 -27.84 6.88
CA SER A 171 -2.39 -27.49 5.51
C SER A 171 -1.37 -28.49 4.95
N ASN A 172 -0.40 -28.91 5.75
CA ASN A 172 0.57 -29.92 5.33
C ASN A 172 -0.10 -31.28 5.10
N HIS A 173 -1.07 -31.67 5.95
CA HIS A 173 -1.76 -32.94 5.82
C HIS A 173 -2.76 -32.96 4.65
N LEU A 174 -3.62 -31.93 4.54
CA LEU A 174 -4.74 -31.90 3.58
C LEU A 174 -4.33 -31.36 2.20
N MET A 175 -3.40 -30.41 2.16
CA MET A 175 -3.04 -29.69 0.92
C MET A 175 -1.60 -29.97 0.48
N GLN A 176 -0.88 -30.88 1.15
CA GLN A 176 0.52 -31.23 0.86
C GLN A 176 1.47 -30.03 0.87
N SER A 177 1.17 -29.04 1.71
CA SER A 177 2.03 -27.88 1.95
C SER A 177 3.32 -28.27 2.69
N ARG A 178 4.29 -27.35 2.74
CA ARG A 178 5.55 -27.49 3.49
C ARG A 178 5.75 -26.36 4.49
N LEU A 179 4.72 -26.07 5.26
CA LEU A 179 4.74 -25.01 6.27
C LEU A 179 5.42 -25.53 7.55
N SER A 180 6.24 -24.70 8.18
CA SER A 180 6.73 -24.96 9.54
C SER A 180 5.56 -24.87 10.52
N HIS A 181 5.52 -25.77 11.50
CA HIS A 181 4.49 -25.78 12.53
C HIS A 181 5.10 -25.69 13.92
N GLY A 182 4.30 -25.23 14.89
CA GLY A 182 4.63 -25.21 16.30
C GLY A 182 4.75 -26.61 16.93
N ALA A 183 5.12 -26.65 18.22
CA ALA A 183 5.23 -27.88 18.99
C ALA A 183 3.86 -28.39 19.47
N TYR A 184 3.57 -29.65 19.17
CA TYR A 184 2.38 -30.38 19.59
C TYR A 184 2.70 -31.89 19.65
N ALA A 185 1.90 -32.69 20.37
CA ALA A 185 2.12 -34.13 20.52
C ALA A 185 1.39 -34.96 19.44
N GLY A 186 0.18 -34.56 19.07
CA GLY A 186 -0.60 -35.24 18.02
C GLY A 186 -1.83 -34.46 17.60
N ILE A 187 -2.38 -34.81 16.43
CA ILE A 187 -3.65 -34.27 15.93
C ILE A 187 -4.52 -35.41 15.39
N GLU A 188 -5.80 -35.42 15.75
CA GLU A 188 -6.78 -36.44 15.36
C GLU A 188 -8.01 -35.77 14.74
N GLY A 189 -8.66 -36.42 13.78
CA GLY A 189 -9.88 -35.89 13.14
C GLY A 189 -9.65 -35.11 11.84
N LEU A 190 -8.42 -35.04 11.32
CA LEU A 190 -8.13 -34.35 10.05
C LEU A 190 -8.77 -35.04 8.85
N GLU A 191 -8.96 -36.36 8.90
CA GLU A 191 -9.60 -37.16 7.87
C GLU A 191 -11.07 -36.79 7.60
N GLN A 192 -11.68 -35.99 8.48
CA GLN A 192 -13.03 -35.46 8.31
C GLN A 192 -13.09 -34.25 7.37
N LEU A 193 -11.94 -33.67 7.01
CA LEU A 193 -11.79 -32.45 6.24
C LEU A 193 -11.06 -32.72 4.92
N ASP A 194 -11.39 -31.96 3.88
CA ASP A 194 -10.72 -32.08 2.58
C ASP A 194 -9.74 -30.92 2.34
N LYS A 195 -9.94 -29.79 3.03
CA LYS A 195 -9.22 -28.54 2.76
C LYS A 195 -9.21 -27.65 4.01
N VAL A 196 -8.11 -26.91 4.19
CA VAL A 196 -8.03 -25.80 5.15
C VAL A 196 -7.70 -24.49 4.43
N ILE A 197 -8.29 -23.39 4.85
CA ILE A 197 -8.09 -22.07 4.26
C ILE A 197 -7.88 -21.06 5.37
N MET A 198 -6.73 -20.40 5.37
CA MET A 198 -6.46 -19.25 6.22
C MET A 198 -6.84 -17.95 5.49
N ILE A 199 -7.60 -17.09 6.16
CA ILE A 199 -7.99 -15.77 5.67
C ILE A 199 -7.53 -14.72 6.67
N ASP A 200 -6.35 -14.17 6.41
CA ASP A 200 -5.71 -13.11 7.18
C ASP A 200 -5.85 -11.72 6.52
N GLN A 201 -5.37 -10.69 7.20
CA GLN A 201 -5.37 -9.30 6.72
C GLN A 201 -4.17 -8.95 5.83
N GLN A 202 -3.29 -9.91 5.53
CA GLN A 202 -2.14 -9.63 4.67
C GLN A 202 -2.59 -9.11 3.29
N PRO A 203 -1.86 -8.16 2.66
CA PRO A 203 -2.24 -7.64 1.36
C PRO A 203 -2.42 -8.76 0.31
N ILE A 204 -3.49 -8.68 -0.50
CA ILE A 204 -3.74 -9.65 -1.58
C ILE A 204 -2.69 -9.60 -2.70
N GLY A 205 -1.86 -8.55 -2.73
CA GLY A 205 -0.67 -8.47 -3.54
C GLY A 205 0.15 -7.23 -3.21
N LYS A 206 1.47 -7.30 -3.42
CA LYS A 206 2.42 -6.22 -3.11
C LYS A 206 2.71 -5.29 -4.29
N THR A 207 1.98 -5.43 -5.39
CA THR A 207 2.22 -4.64 -6.61
C THR A 207 0.91 -4.08 -7.15
N PRO A 208 0.94 -2.95 -7.88
CA PRO A 208 -0.24 -2.37 -8.52
C PRO A 208 -0.94 -3.27 -9.57
N ARG A 209 -0.29 -4.38 -9.95
CA ARG A 209 -0.87 -5.38 -10.86
C ARG A 209 -1.90 -6.28 -10.19
N SER A 210 -1.84 -6.40 -8.87
CA SER A 210 -2.88 -7.08 -8.11
C SER A 210 -4.02 -6.10 -7.86
N ASN A 211 -5.25 -6.58 -8.02
CA ASN A 211 -6.47 -5.84 -7.75
C ASN A 211 -7.62 -6.83 -7.47
N PRO A 212 -8.80 -6.37 -7.00
CA PRO A 212 -9.93 -7.25 -6.73
C PRO A 212 -10.30 -8.14 -7.92
N ALA A 213 -10.38 -7.57 -9.13
CA ALA A 213 -10.82 -8.28 -10.33
C ALA A 213 -9.90 -9.46 -10.72
N THR A 214 -8.59 -9.26 -10.62
CA THR A 214 -7.58 -10.31 -10.87
C THR A 214 -7.58 -11.35 -9.76
N TYR A 215 -7.74 -10.95 -8.50
CA TYR A 215 -7.67 -11.86 -7.36
C TYR A 215 -8.82 -12.88 -7.34
N ILE A 216 -10.06 -12.44 -7.59
CA ILE A 216 -11.23 -13.32 -7.71
C ILE A 216 -11.37 -13.97 -9.10
N LYS A 217 -10.42 -13.68 -10.01
CA LYS A 217 -10.39 -14.15 -11.39
C LYS A 217 -11.64 -13.78 -12.19
N VAL A 218 -12.29 -12.65 -11.90
CA VAL A 218 -13.37 -12.12 -12.75
C VAL A 218 -12.80 -11.43 -13.98
N PHE A 219 -11.59 -10.86 -13.86
CA PHE A 219 -10.91 -10.22 -14.98
C PHE A 219 -10.64 -11.20 -16.14
N ASP A 220 -10.41 -12.48 -15.87
CA ASP A 220 -10.25 -13.50 -16.91
C ASP A 220 -11.48 -13.59 -17.80
N ALA A 221 -12.68 -13.71 -17.19
CA ALA A 221 -13.94 -13.76 -17.92
C ALA A 221 -14.24 -12.46 -18.66
N ILE A 222 -13.86 -11.31 -18.10
CA ILE A 222 -13.99 -10.00 -18.77
C ILE A 222 -13.08 -9.95 -20.00
N ARG A 223 -11.83 -10.41 -19.90
CA ARG A 223 -10.89 -10.45 -21.04
C ARG A 223 -11.38 -11.37 -22.15
N ASP A 224 -11.94 -12.53 -21.79
CA ASP A 224 -12.51 -13.47 -22.75
C ASP A 224 -13.71 -12.86 -23.49
N LEU A 225 -14.57 -12.12 -22.76
CA LEU A 225 -15.66 -11.35 -23.36
C LEU A 225 -15.13 -10.32 -24.35
N PHE A 226 -14.16 -9.48 -23.95
CA PHE A 226 -13.59 -8.46 -24.84
C PHE A 226 -12.94 -9.07 -26.08
N ALA A 227 -12.29 -10.23 -25.96
CA ALA A 227 -11.73 -10.96 -27.10
C ALA A 227 -12.79 -11.51 -28.06
N SER A 228 -14.01 -11.78 -27.58
CA SER A 228 -15.12 -12.26 -28.40
C SER A 228 -15.89 -11.18 -29.16
N LEU A 229 -15.59 -9.89 -28.93
CA LEU A 229 -16.28 -8.78 -29.59
C LEU A 229 -15.97 -8.72 -31.10
N PRO A 230 -16.93 -8.30 -31.95
CA PRO A 230 -16.72 -8.20 -33.40
C PRO A 230 -15.49 -7.38 -33.79
N GLU A 231 -15.26 -6.24 -33.11
CA GLU A 231 -14.11 -5.36 -33.34
C GLU A 231 -12.80 -6.06 -32.99
N SER A 232 -12.77 -6.83 -31.90
CA SER A 232 -11.61 -7.63 -31.50
C SER A 232 -11.31 -8.73 -32.49
N LEU A 233 -12.33 -9.44 -32.97
CA LEU A 233 -12.19 -10.51 -33.96
C LEU A 233 -11.65 -9.96 -35.29
N ALA A 234 -12.14 -8.80 -35.74
CA ALA A 234 -11.65 -8.13 -36.94
C ALA A 234 -10.17 -7.71 -36.83
N LEU A 235 -9.72 -7.33 -35.63
CA LEU A 235 -8.33 -6.96 -35.33
C LEU A 235 -7.43 -8.14 -34.97
N GLY A 236 -7.96 -9.36 -34.88
CA GLY A 236 -7.23 -10.56 -34.47
C GLY A 236 -6.83 -10.57 -32.99
N PHE A 237 -7.50 -9.78 -32.15
CA PHE A 237 -7.19 -9.68 -30.73
C PHE A 237 -7.67 -10.92 -29.96
N LYS A 238 -6.79 -11.42 -29.08
CA LYS A 238 -7.09 -12.51 -28.13
C LYS A 238 -7.17 -11.97 -26.71
N ALA A 239 -7.62 -12.80 -25.78
CA ALA A 239 -7.74 -12.43 -24.36
C ALA A 239 -6.42 -11.96 -23.73
N GLY A 240 -5.26 -12.36 -24.29
CA GLY A 240 -3.93 -11.88 -23.88
C GLY A 240 -3.71 -10.39 -24.13
N ARG A 241 -4.27 -9.83 -25.22
CA ARG A 241 -4.19 -8.40 -25.55
C ARG A 241 -4.83 -7.54 -24.46
N PHE A 242 -5.96 -7.98 -23.91
CA PHE A 242 -6.68 -7.29 -22.83
C PHE A 242 -6.09 -7.54 -21.44
N SER A 243 -4.88 -8.09 -21.34
CA SER A 243 -4.17 -8.29 -20.08
C SER A 243 -3.07 -7.25 -19.89
N PHE A 244 -3.19 -6.40 -18.87
CA PHE A 244 -2.14 -5.45 -18.50
C PHE A 244 -0.86 -6.13 -17.96
N ASN A 245 -0.89 -7.46 -17.75
CA ASN A 245 0.29 -8.24 -17.35
C ASN A 245 1.12 -8.76 -18.53
N VAL A 246 0.62 -8.63 -19.76
CA VAL A 246 1.27 -9.14 -20.98
C VAL A 246 1.70 -7.96 -21.85
N LYS A 247 2.86 -8.06 -22.51
CA LYS A 247 3.42 -6.99 -23.35
C LYS A 247 2.51 -6.61 -24.52
N GLU A 248 1.73 -7.55 -25.03
CA GLU A 248 1.02 -7.41 -26.30
C GLU A 248 0.05 -6.21 -26.29
N GLY A 249 -0.68 -5.94 -25.20
CA GLY A 249 -1.61 -4.80 -25.12
C GLY A 249 -1.39 -3.83 -23.95
N SER A 250 -0.37 -4.06 -23.12
CA SER A 250 -0.05 -3.17 -22.01
C SER A 250 0.76 -1.95 -22.45
N CYS A 251 0.65 -0.85 -21.70
CA CYS A 251 1.55 0.28 -21.87
C CYS A 251 3.00 -0.16 -21.59
N LEU A 252 3.89 0.04 -22.57
CA LEU A 252 5.28 -0.41 -22.49
C LEU A 252 6.11 0.39 -21.49
N THR A 253 5.77 1.67 -21.25
CA THR A 253 6.48 2.56 -20.32
C THR A 253 6.32 2.11 -18.88
N CYS A 254 5.08 1.95 -18.41
CA CYS A 254 4.80 1.47 -17.06
C CYS A 254 4.69 -0.06 -16.98
N LYS A 255 4.87 -0.79 -18.09
CA LYS A 255 4.68 -2.25 -18.19
C LYS A 255 3.32 -2.69 -17.63
N GLY A 256 2.28 -1.94 -17.94
CA GLY A 256 0.91 -2.16 -17.49
C GLY A 256 0.61 -1.88 -16.01
N MET A 257 1.51 -1.24 -15.27
CA MET A 257 1.25 -0.84 -13.87
C MET A 257 0.33 0.38 -13.77
N GLY A 258 0.33 1.25 -14.78
CA GLY A 258 -0.33 2.57 -14.74
C GLY A 258 0.43 3.61 -13.91
N LEU A 259 1.35 3.16 -13.05
CA LEU A 259 2.19 3.99 -12.19
C LEU A 259 3.68 3.77 -12.51
N ILE A 260 4.50 4.79 -12.24
CA ILE A 260 5.96 4.74 -12.27
C ILE A 260 6.46 5.04 -10.86
N ARG A 261 7.41 4.24 -10.39
CA ARG A 261 8.07 4.47 -9.10
C ARG A 261 9.13 5.55 -9.26
N ILE A 262 9.06 6.58 -8.42
CA ILE A 262 10.09 7.58 -8.23
C ILE A 262 10.78 7.24 -6.92
N ASP A 263 12.05 6.88 -7.03
CA ASP A 263 12.90 6.67 -5.86
C ASP A 263 13.18 8.03 -5.22
N MET A 264 12.93 8.15 -3.92
CA MET A 264 13.12 9.37 -3.12
C MET A 264 14.28 9.15 -2.14
N ASP A 265 15.20 10.10 -2.00
CA ASP A 265 16.44 9.88 -1.23
C ASP A 265 16.21 9.77 0.30
N PHE A 266 15.21 10.49 0.84
CA PHE A 266 14.95 10.61 2.30
C PHE A 266 13.51 10.29 2.71
N LEU A 267 12.63 10.02 1.74
CA LEU A 267 11.21 9.71 1.94
C LEU A 267 10.90 8.34 1.34
N GLU A 268 9.74 7.77 1.67
CA GLU A 268 9.29 6.54 1.02
C GLU A 268 9.09 6.76 -0.49
N ASP A 269 9.48 5.76 -1.30
CA ASP A 269 9.34 5.75 -2.75
C ASP A 269 7.92 6.20 -3.15
N SER A 270 7.84 7.22 -4.01
CA SER A 270 6.57 7.76 -4.46
C SER A 270 6.14 7.09 -5.76
N TRP A 271 4.87 6.70 -5.85
CA TRP A 271 4.28 6.20 -7.10
C TRP A 271 3.54 7.35 -7.79
N VAL A 272 3.98 7.71 -8.98
CA VAL A 272 3.30 8.71 -9.80
C VAL A 272 2.60 8.07 -10.98
N GLU A 273 1.57 8.74 -11.47
CA GLU A 273 0.85 8.33 -12.67
C GLU A 273 1.78 8.28 -13.89
N CYS A 274 1.60 7.24 -14.72
CA CYS A 274 2.41 7.10 -15.92
C CYS A 274 2.06 8.20 -16.93
N PRO A 275 3.01 9.05 -17.35
CA PRO A 275 2.73 10.16 -18.26
C PRO A 275 2.40 9.71 -19.69
N HIS A 276 2.67 8.44 -20.04
CA HIS A 276 2.42 7.92 -21.39
C HIS A 276 0.99 7.40 -21.54
N CYS A 277 0.47 6.68 -20.54
CA CYS A 277 -0.88 6.14 -20.60
C CYS A 277 -1.86 6.84 -19.66
N ALA A 278 -1.44 7.89 -18.95
CA ALA A 278 -2.27 8.58 -17.95
C ALA A 278 -3.01 7.58 -17.03
N GLY A 279 -2.25 6.63 -16.47
CA GLY A 279 -2.81 5.62 -15.57
C GLY A 279 -3.56 4.46 -16.24
N GLU A 280 -3.92 4.55 -17.53
CA GLU A 280 -4.84 3.61 -18.21
C GLU A 280 -4.31 2.18 -18.39
N ARG A 281 -3.01 1.94 -18.11
CA ARG A 281 -2.33 0.63 -18.17
C ARG A 281 -2.22 -0.05 -19.55
N PHE A 282 -3.00 0.36 -20.54
CA PHE A 282 -3.04 -0.25 -21.88
C PHE A 282 -2.50 0.68 -22.96
N ASP A 283 -2.23 0.12 -24.14
CA ASP A 283 -1.94 0.92 -25.32
C ASP A 283 -3.23 1.40 -26.02
N PRO A 284 -3.19 2.50 -26.80
CA PRO A 284 -4.38 3.07 -27.44
C PRO A 284 -5.14 2.11 -28.36
N ARG A 285 -4.47 1.14 -29.01
CA ARG A 285 -5.17 0.17 -29.88
C ARG A 285 -6.03 -0.77 -29.05
N THR A 286 -5.56 -1.19 -27.88
CA THR A 286 -6.33 -2.03 -26.96
C THR A 286 -7.56 -1.27 -26.41
N LEU A 287 -7.41 0.02 -26.12
CA LEU A 287 -8.50 0.88 -25.61
C LEU A 287 -9.54 1.27 -26.68
N SER A 288 -9.27 1.03 -27.96
CA SER A 288 -10.22 1.30 -29.04
C SER A 288 -11.43 0.36 -29.05
N VAL A 289 -11.29 -0.85 -28.47
CA VAL A 289 -12.37 -1.83 -28.36
C VAL A 289 -13.26 -1.50 -27.18
N LYS A 290 -14.58 -1.43 -27.40
CA LYS A 290 -15.56 -1.04 -26.39
C LYS A 290 -16.67 -2.07 -26.24
N PHE A 291 -17.01 -2.41 -25.00
CA PHE A 291 -18.20 -3.14 -24.64
C PHE A 291 -19.24 -2.18 -24.07
N LYS A 292 -20.43 -2.09 -24.68
CA LYS A 292 -21.50 -1.15 -24.27
C LYS A 292 -20.99 0.29 -24.05
N GLY A 293 -20.13 0.76 -24.96
CA GLY A 293 -19.55 2.11 -24.92
C GLY A 293 -18.36 2.30 -23.98
N LYS A 294 -17.94 1.28 -23.21
CA LYS A 294 -16.80 1.33 -22.30
C LYS A 294 -15.64 0.44 -22.76
N ASN A 295 -14.42 0.95 -22.74
CA ASN A 295 -13.22 0.16 -22.99
C ASN A 295 -12.81 -0.67 -21.76
N ILE A 296 -11.80 -1.54 -21.91
CA ILE A 296 -11.37 -2.47 -20.85
C ILE A 296 -10.87 -1.75 -19.58
N TYR A 297 -10.25 -0.57 -19.70
CA TYR A 297 -9.78 0.22 -18.56
C TYR A 297 -10.95 0.93 -17.87
N GLU A 298 -11.85 1.55 -18.63
CA GLU A 298 -13.07 2.17 -18.09
C GLU A 298 -13.95 1.16 -17.34
N VAL A 299 -13.94 -0.11 -17.76
CA VAL A 299 -14.57 -1.21 -17.00
C VAL A 299 -13.88 -1.48 -15.67
N LEU A 300 -12.53 -1.43 -15.63
CA LEU A 300 -11.77 -1.61 -14.40
C LEU A 300 -11.98 -0.45 -13.40
N GLU A 301 -12.33 0.73 -13.89
CA GLU A 301 -12.63 1.91 -13.07
C GLU A 301 -14.05 1.91 -12.49
N LEU A 302 -14.93 0.98 -12.89
CA LEU A 302 -16.27 0.84 -12.31
C LEU A 302 -16.20 0.29 -10.89
N SER A 303 -17.08 0.80 -10.04
CA SER A 303 -17.41 0.16 -8.77
C SER A 303 -17.99 -1.24 -9.00
N VAL A 304 -17.93 -2.12 -8.00
CA VAL A 304 -18.54 -3.46 -8.07
C VAL A 304 -20.03 -3.37 -8.40
N ASP A 305 -20.76 -2.41 -7.83
CA ASP A 305 -22.19 -2.23 -8.08
C ASP A 305 -22.51 -1.78 -9.53
N GLU A 306 -21.71 -0.86 -10.08
CA GLU A 306 -21.83 -0.44 -11.48
C GLU A 306 -21.45 -1.57 -12.45
N ALA A 307 -20.38 -2.31 -12.14
CA ALA A 307 -19.94 -3.45 -12.92
C ALA A 307 -21.01 -4.56 -12.93
N LEU A 308 -21.66 -4.83 -11.80
CA LEU A 308 -22.79 -5.75 -11.72
C LEU A 308 -23.93 -5.34 -12.65
N THR A 309 -24.27 -4.05 -12.66
CA THR A 309 -25.30 -3.50 -13.54
C THR A 309 -24.92 -3.66 -15.01
N LEU A 310 -23.65 -3.39 -15.37
CA LEU A 310 -23.14 -3.53 -16.73
C LEU A 310 -23.20 -4.98 -17.24
N PHE A 311 -22.82 -5.93 -16.37
CA PHE A 311 -22.66 -7.35 -16.67
C PHE A 311 -23.84 -8.23 -16.23
N ALA A 312 -24.99 -7.66 -15.86
CA ALA A 312 -26.16 -8.41 -15.40
C ALA A 312 -26.61 -9.52 -16.36
N ALA A 313 -26.45 -9.32 -17.68
CA ALA A 313 -26.78 -10.30 -18.72
C ALA A 313 -25.72 -11.40 -18.92
N ILE A 314 -24.60 -11.38 -18.19
CA ILE A 314 -23.48 -12.33 -18.30
C ILE A 314 -23.29 -13.05 -16.96
N PRO A 315 -23.99 -14.17 -16.72
CA PRO A 315 -24.07 -14.80 -15.40
C PRO A 315 -22.71 -15.17 -14.79
N MET A 316 -21.75 -15.58 -15.61
CA MET A 316 -20.41 -15.96 -15.15
C MET A 316 -19.65 -14.78 -14.53
N ILE A 317 -19.82 -13.57 -15.05
CA ILE A 317 -19.20 -12.35 -14.53
C ILE A 317 -20.02 -11.83 -13.35
N ALA A 318 -21.34 -11.73 -13.51
CA ALA A 318 -22.24 -11.22 -12.48
C ALA A 318 -22.12 -12.00 -11.17
N LYS A 319 -22.16 -13.34 -11.21
CA LYS A 319 -22.03 -14.19 -10.01
C LYS A 319 -20.72 -13.98 -9.24
N LYS A 320 -19.62 -13.66 -9.93
CA LYS A 320 -18.35 -13.35 -9.28
C LYS A 320 -18.37 -11.96 -8.63
N LEU A 321 -18.91 -10.97 -9.31
CA LEU A 321 -19.04 -9.62 -8.75
C LEU A 321 -20.04 -9.59 -7.57
N GLU A 322 -21.10 -10.40 -7.59
CA GLU A 322 -22.04 -10.54 -6.48
C GLU A 322 -21.33 -10.98 -5.20
N THR A 323 -20.28 -11.80 -5.30
CA THR A 323 -19.51 -12.19 -4.10
C THR A 323 -18.78 -11.00 -3.47
N LEU A 324 -18.27 -10.06 -4.27
CA LEU A 324 -17.67 -8.82 -3.77
C LEU A 324 -18.71 -7.89 -3.14
N GLN A 325 -19.88 -7.77 -3.77
CA GLN A 325 -20.99 -6.99 -3.22
C GLN A 325 -21.49 -7.58 -1.89
N GLN A 326 -21.62 -8.91 -1.80
CA GLN A 326 -22.08 -9.60 -0.58
C GLN A 326 -21.14 -9.41 0.60
N VAL A 327 -19.83 -9.28 0.36
CA VAL A 327 -18.82 -8.94 1.39
C VAL A 327 -18.76 -7.45 1.71
N GLY A 328 -19.66 -6.63 1.15
CA GLY A 328 -19.76 -5.21 1.46
C GLY A 328 -18.80 -4.33 0.68
N LEU A 329 -18.19 -4.84 -0.41
CA LEU A 329 -17.25 -4.09 -1.26
C LEU A 329 -17.91 -3.52 -2.52
N GLY A 330 -19.23 -3.26 -2.48
CA GLY A 330 -19.99 -2.70 -3.60
C GLY A 330 -19.43 -1.38 -4.15
N TYR A 331 -18.94 -0.52 -3.25
CA TYR A 331 -18.36 0.79 -3.55
C TYR A 331 -16.97 0.73 -4.21
N MET A 332 -16.28 -0.41 -4.13
CA MET A 332 -14.88 -0.52 -4.52
C MET A 332 -14.75 -0.64 -6.03
N LYS A 333 -13.76 0.06 -6.62
CA LYS A 333 -13.44 -0.13 -8.04
C LYS A 333 -12.84 -1.51 -8.27
N ILE A 334 -13.32 -2.25 -9.27
CA ILE A 334 -12.85 -3.63 -9.49
C ILE A 334 -11.36 -3.70 -9.88
N GLY A 335 -10.82 -2.62 -10.46
CA GLY A 335 -9.41 -2.46 -10.84
C GLY A 335 -8.51 -1.75 -9.84
N GLN A 336 -9.04 -1.39 -8.64
CA GLN A 336 -8.32 -0.68 -7.59
C GLN A 336 -7.03 -1.42 -7.18
N SER A 337 -5.93 -0.68 -7.06
CA SER A 337 -4.63 -1.27 -6.73
C SER A 337 -4.65 -1.94 -5.36
N SER A 338 -4.15 -3.18 -5.28
CA SER A 338 -3.99 -3.90 -4.01
C SER A 338 -3.10 -3.19 -2.98
N THR A 339 -2.23 -2.29 -3.43
CA THR A 339 -1.37 -1.48 -2.53
C THR A 339 -2.13 -0.36 -1.82
N THR A 340 -3.33 -0.04 -2.28
CA THR A 340 -4.20 1.02 -1.70
C THR A 340 -5.34 0.46 -0.86
N LEU A 341 -5.41 -0.88 -0.70
CA LEU A 341 -6.47 -1.53 0.04
C LEU A 341 -6.15 -1.58 1.53
N SER A 342 -7.18 -1.42 2.36
CA SER A 342 -7.06 -1.68 3.80
C SER A 342 -6.91 -3.19 4.09
N GLY A 343 -6.46 -3.54 5.30
CA GLY A 343 -6.37 -4.93 5.75
C GLY A 343 -7.73 -5.64 5.69
N GLY A 344 -8.80 -4.98 6.19
CA GLY A 344 -10.16 -5.48 6.15
C GLY A 344 -10.74 -5.60 4.74
N GLU A 345 -10.37 -4.73 3.81
CA GLU A 345 -10.71 -4.86 2.38
C GLU A 345 -10.04 -6.08 1.75
N ALA A 346 -8.72 -6.24 1.96
CA ALA A 346 -7.97 -7.39 1.47
C ALA A 346 -8.55 -8.72 1.98
N GLN A 347 -8.91 -8.77 3.27
CA GLN A 347 -9.53 -9.95 3.88
C GLN A 347 -10.90 -10.27 3.27
N ARG A 348 -11.77 -9.26 3.08
CA ARG A 348 -13.08 -9.42 2.42
C ARG A 348 -12.96 -9.90 0.98
N ILE A 349 -11.94 -9.47 0.23
CA ILE A 349 -11.67 -9.98 -1.12
C ILE A 349 -11.27 -11.47 -1.09
N LYS A 350 -10.49 -11.90 -0.09
CA LYS A 350 -10.16 -13.33 0.11
C LYS A 350 -11.40 -14.15 0.40
N LEU A 351 -12.30 -13.65 1.25
CA LEU A 351 -13.59 -14.27 1.51
C LEU A 351 -14.45 -14.37 0.24
N ALA A 352 -14.56 -13.30 -0.54
CA ALA A 352 -15.31 -13.29 -1.79
C ALA A 352 -14.79 -14.36 -2.77
N LYS A 353 -13.46 -14.52 -2.86
CA LYS A 353 -12.86 -15.57 -3.69
C LYS A 353 -13.29 -16.98 -3.25
N GLU A 354 -13.32 -17.27 -1.96
CA GLU A 354 -13.76 -18.59 -1.50
C GLU A 354 -15.27 -18.79 -1.63
N LEU A 355 -16.08 -17.75 -1.43
CA LEU A 355 -17.53 -17.79 -1.71
C LEU A 355 -17.83 -18.05 -3.20
N SER A 356 -16.95 -17.61 -4.10
CA SER A 356 -17.09 -17.85 -5.55
C SER A 356 -16.79 -19.29 -5.97
N ARG A 357 -16.15 -20.09 -5.10
CA ARG A 357 -15.79 -21.48 -5.39
C ARG A 357 -16.90 -22.46 -4.98
N PRO A 358 -17.02 -23.60 -5.67
CA PRO A 358 -17.87 -24.70 -5.20
C PRO A 358 -17.42 -25.16 -3.81
N SER A 359 -18.38 -25.36 -2.90
CA SER A 359 -18.09 -25.88 -1.56
C SER A 359 -18.08 -27.40 -1.58
N THR A 360 -17.12 -28.01 -0.88
CA THR A 360 -17.09 -29.47 -0.65
C THR A 360 -17.77 -29.88 0.66
N SER A 361 -18.33 -28.91 1.41
CA SER A 361 -18.95 -29.12 2.73
C SER A 361 -18.04 -29.72 3.80
N LYS A 362 -16.72 -29.78 3.55
CA LYS A 362 -15.68 -30.31 4.44
C LYS A 362 -14.45 -29.42 4.49
N THR A 363 -14.65 -28.10 4.35
CA THR A 363 -13.56 -27.12 4.40
C THR A 363 -13.48 -26.49 5.80
N LEU A 364 -12.27 -26.37 6.33
CA LEU A 364 -11.96 -25.62 7.54
C LEU A 364 -11.49 -24.21 7.17
N TYR A 365 -12.28 -23.20 7.50
CA TYR A 365 -11.92 -21.79 7.35
C TYR A 365 -11.38 -21.26 8.67
N LEU A 366 -10.16 -20.73 8.63
CA LEU A 366 -9.50 -20.08 9.76
C LEU A 366 -9.39 -18.59 9.43
N LEU A 367 -9.88 -17.73 10.32
CA LEU A 367 -9.79 -16.28 10.15
C LEU A 367 -9.14 -15.68 11.38
N ASP A 368 -8.19 -14.77 11.14
CA ASP A 368 -7.51 -14.03 12.21
C ASP A 368 -8.12 -12.62 12.28
N GLU A 369 -8.77 -12.32 13.41
CA GLU A 369 -9.43 -11.06 13.75
C GLU A 369 -10.20 -10.44 12.56
N PRO A 370 -11.24 -11.11 12.02
CA PRO A 370 -11.99 -10.63 10.87
C PRO A 370 -12.80 -9.35 11.12
N SER A 371 -12.99 -8.93 12.36
CA SER A 371 -13.66 -7.66 12.71
C SER A 371 -12.72 -6.45 12.78
N THR A 372 -11.39 -6.64 12.69
CA THR A 372 -10.44 -5.52 12.74
C THR A 372 -10.76 -4.48 11.67
N GLY A 373 -10.86 -3.22 12.08
CA GLY A 373 -11.16 -2.10 11.19
C GLY A 373 -12.51 -2.16 10.49
N LEU A 374 -13.47 -2.91 11.04
CA LEU A 374 -14.84 -2.96 10.53
C LEU A 374 -15.81 -2.21 11.45
N HIS A 375 -16.61 -1.35 10.84
CA HIS A 375 -17.77 -0.73 11.48
C HIS A 375 -18.84 -1.79 11.83
N PHE A 376 -19.71 -1.52 12.81
CA PHE A 376 -20.75 -2.45 13.28
C PHE A 376 -21.65 -3.03 12.18
N ASP A 377 -22.00 -2.21 11.18
CA ASP A 377 -22.81 -2.65 10.03
C ASP A 377 -22.04 -3.63 9.13
N ASP A 378 -20.72 -3.46 9.01
CA ASP A 378 -19.87 -4.35 8.24
C ASP A 378 -19.58 -5.65 8.99
N ILE A 379 -19.47 -5.61 10.33
CA ILE A 379 -19.44 -6.81 11.18
C ILE A 379 -20.71 -7.64 10.96
N LYS A 380 -21.88 -6.99 10.92
CA LYS A 380 -23.15 -7.67 10.62
C LYS A 380 -23.16 -8.35 9.25
N LYS A 381 -22.57 -7.74 8.22
CA LYS A 381 -22.41 -8.36 6.89
C LYS A 381 -21.43 -9.53 6.95
N MET A 382 -20.30 -9.36 7.65
CA MET A 382 -19.29 -10.40 7.86
C MET A 382 -19.90 -11.64 8.53
N ILE A 383 -20.67 -11.46 9.61
CA ILE A 383 -21.38 -12.56 10.29
C ILE A 383 -22.25 -13.34 9.32
N LYS A 384 -23.07 -12.68 8.51
CA LYS A 384 -23.93 -13.35 7.52
C LYS A 384 -23.13 -14.20 6.53
N ILE A 385 -21.91 -13.79 6.21
CA ILE A 385 -21.02 -14.55 5.32
C ILE A 385 -20.46 -15.77 6.03
N LEU A 386 -19.99 -15.61 7.27
CA LEU A 386 -19.49 -16.73 8.06
C LEU A 386 -20.60 -17.76 8.30
N GLU A 387 -21.82 -17.31 8.64
CA GLU A 387 -23.00 -18.17 8.77
C GLU A 387 -23.29 -18.93 7.47
N ARG A 388 -23.24 -18.28 6.30
CA ARG A 388 -23.42 -18.95 5.00
C ARG A 388 -22.37 -20.01 4.71
N LEU A 389 -21.13 -19.83 5.19
CA LEU A 389 -20.09 -20.86 5.06
C LEU A 389 -20.43 -22.07 5.94
N VAL A 390 -20.89 -21.82 7.16
CA VAL A 390 -21.27 -22.86 8.13
C VAL A 390 -22.56 -23.58 7.71
N ASP A 391 -23.54 -22.88 7.14
CA ASP A 391 -24.79 -23.47 6.62
C ASP A 391 -24.53 -24.45 5.46
N LYS A 392 -23.41 -24.28 4.74
CA LYS A 392 -22.90 -25.26 3.76
C LYS A 392 -22.12 -26.41 4.40
N GLN A 393 -22.26 -26.61 5.72
CA GLN A 393 -21.57 -27.61 6.56
C GLN A 393 -20.05 -27.44 6.65
N ASN A 394 -19.50 -26.28 6.28
CA ASN A 394 -18.08 -26.01 6.53
C ASN A 394 -17.85 -25.63 7.99
N THR A 395 -16.61 -25.77 8.46
CA THR A 395 -16.21 -25.31 9.78
C THR A 395 -15.58 -23.94 9.66
N VAL A 396 -16.00 -22.99 10.51
CA VAL A 396 -15.39 -21.66 10.59
C VAL A 396 -14.82 -21.47 11.99
N VAL A 397 -13.51 -21.23 12.08
CA VAL A 397 -12.82 -20.88 13.32
C VAL A 397 -12.29 -19.46 13.19
N VAL A 398 -12.66 -18.57 14.11
CA VAL A 398 -12.17 -17.20 14.15
C VAL A 398 -11.33 -16.99 15.40
N ILE A 399 -10.20 -16.30 15.29
CA ILE A 399 -9.57 -15.65 16.44
C ILE A 399 -10.25 -14.30 16.61
N GLU A 400 -10.87 -14.06 17.76
CA GLU A 400 -11.65 -12.84 17.96
C GLU A 400 -11.63 -12.30 19.38
N HIS A 401 -11.85 -10.99 19.44
CA HIS A 401 -12.02 -10.20 20.64
C HIS A 401 -13.36 -9.43 20.62
N ASN A 402 -13.96 -9.26 19.45
CA ASN A 402 -15.20 -8.52 19.30
C ASN A 402 -16.41 -9.32 19.82
N LEU A 403 -17.11 -8.76 20.80
CA LEU A 403 -18.22 -9.42 21.48
C LEU A 403 -19.42 -9.70 20.56
N ASP A 404 -19.61 -8.92 19.48
CA ASP A 404 -20.68 -9.18 18.53
C ASP A 404 -20.44 -10.47 17.74
N LEU A 405 -19.20 -10.80 17.38
CA LEU A 405 -18.88 -12.10 16.77
C LEU A 405 -18.93 -13.22 17.80
N ILE A 406 -18.36 -13.00 18.98
CA ILE A 406 -18.26 -14.02 20.03
C ILE A 406 -19.65 -14.47 20.52
N LYS A 407 -20.60 -13.56 20.72
CA LYS A 407 -21.95 -13.91 21.19
C LYS A 407 -22.75 -14.76 20.21
N ILE A 408 -22.41 -14.69 18.92
CA ILE A 408 -23.05 -15.44 17.83
C ILE A 408 -22.42 -16.81 17.62
N ALA A 409 -21.16 -17.00 18.01
CA ALA A 409 -20.45 -18.26 17.85
C ALA A 409 -21.24 -19.44 18.44
N ASP A 410 -21.26 -20.56 17.74
CA ASP A 410 -21.88 -21.79 18.23
C ASP A 410 -21.03 -22.41 19.36
N TRP A 411 -19.72 -22.18 19.34
CA TRP A 411 -18.74 -22.67 20.31
C TRP A 411 -17.64 -21.64 20.56
N ILE A 412 -17.14 -21.57 21.80
CA ILE A 412 -15.98 -20.76 22.19
C ILE A 412 -14.92 -21.65 22.81
N ILE A 413 -13.65 -21.37 22.48
CA ILE A 413 -12.46 -21.88 23.16
C ILE A 413 -11.72 -20.69 23.76
N ASP A 414 -11.74 -20.55 25.09
CA ASP A 414 -11.17 -19.39 25.78
C ASP A 414 -9.78 -19.68 26.35
N LEU A 415 -8.79 -18.86 26.00
CA LEU A 415 -7.39 -19.00 26.45
C LEU A 415 -6.99 -17.92 27.45
N GLY A 416 -6.24 -18.29 28.49
CA GLY A 416 -5.84 -17.35 29.54
C GLY A 416 -5.00 -18.01 30.64
N PRO A 417 -5.11 -17.54 31.91
CA PRO A 417 -5.93 -16.41 32.39
C PRO A 417 -5.37 -15.03 32.03
N LYS A 418 -4.08 -14.94 31.69
CA LYS A 418 -3.37 -13.71 31.31
C LYS A 418 -2.58 -13.92 30.00
N GLY A 419 -1.85 -12.89 29.57
CA GLY A 419 -0.90 -12.99 28.46
C GLY A 419 0.49 -13.45 28.89
N GLY A 420 1.32 -13.84 27.91
CA GLY A 420 2.73 -14.18 28.14
C GLY A 420 2.93 -15.46 28.94
N LYS A 421 3.90 -15.48 29.84
CA LYS A 421 4.26 -16.71 30.60
C LYS A 421 3.15 -17.24 31.51
N GLU A 422 2.26 -16.34 31.95
CA GLU A 422 1.09 -16.64 32.81
C GLU A 422 -0.15 -17.06 32.01
N GLY A 423 -0.07 -17.07 30.67
CA GLY A 423 -1.12 -17.56 29.77
C GLY A 423 -0.91 -19.01 29.33
N GLY A 424 -1.60 -19.38 28.26
CA GLY A 424 -1.45 -20.68 27.59
C GLY A 424 -2.29 -21.81 28.19
N PHE A 425 -3.28 -21.50 29.04
CA PHE A 425 -4.24 -22.45 29.58
C PHE A 425 -5.61 -22.28 28.93
N ILE A 426 -6.40 -23.36 28.92
CA ILE A 426 -7.81 -23.34 28.53
C ILE A 426 -8.63 -22.93 29.74
N MET A 427 -9.34 -21.81 29.63
CA MET A 427 -10.20 -21.27 30.69
C MET A 427 -11.61 -21.84 30.61
N GLY A 428 -12.07 -22.22 29.42
CA GLY A 428 -13.36 -22.83 29.19
C GLY A 428 -13.59 -23.15 27.72
N GLU A 429 -14.40 -24.19 27.49
CA GLU A 429 -14.88 -24.60 26.17
C GLU A 429 -16.39 -24.86 26.26
N GLY A 430 -17.14 -24.43 25.24
CA GLY A 430 -18.59 -24.64 25.20
C GLY A 430 -19.33 -23.56 24.43
N THR A 431 -20.66 -23.50 24.58
CA THR A 431 -21.43 -22.41 24.01
C THR A 431 -21.16 -21.10 24.76
N PRO A 432 -21.44 -19.92 24.16
CA PRO A 432 -21.35 -18.64 24.86
C PRO A 432 -22.11 -18.60 26.20
N GLU A 433 -23.27 -19.24 26.33
CA GLU A 433 -23.97 -19.34 27.62
C GLU A 433 -23.17 -20.13 28.64
N MET A 434 -22.61 -21.29 28.25
CA MET A 434 -21.77 -22.09 29.14
C MET A 434 -20.51 -21.34 29.58
N LEU A 435 -19.92 -20.54 28.68
CA LEU A 435 -18.75 -19.73 29.00
C LEU A 435 -19.11 -18.55 29.92
N SER A 436 -20.31 -17.99 29.81
CA SER A 436 -20.80 -16.90 30.66
C SER A 436 -20.91 -17.26 32.15
N GLU A 437 -20.99 -18.56 32.45
CA GLU A 437 -21.02 -19.11 33.81
C GLU A 437 -19.60 -19.37 34.36
N LYS A 438 -18.56 -19.33 33.52
CA LYS A 438 -17.17 -19.52 33.93
C LYS A 438 -16.63 -18.25 34.57
N SER A 439 -15.71 -18.41 35.53
CA SER A 439 -14.98 -17.32 36.17
C SER A 439 -13.82 -16.76 35.31
N SER A 440 -13.91 -16.87 33.98
CA SER A 440 -12.92 -16.27 33.08
C SER A 440 -13.27 -14.82 32.77
N LEU A 441 -12.25 -14.02 32.42
CA LEU A 441 -12.45 -12.63 32.05
C LEU A 441 -13.38 -12.51 30.83
N THR A 442 -13.14 -13.33 29.80
CA THR A 442 -13.99 -13.40 28.62
C THR A 442 -15.42 -13.80 28.98
N GLY A 443 -15.62 -14.77 29.87
CA GLY A 443 -16.94 -15.20 30.33
C GLY A 443 -17.77 -14.05 30.92
N GLN A 444 -17.15 -13.15 31.66
CA GLN A 444 -17.81 -11.95 32.20
C GLN A 444 -18.31 -11.01 31.09
N PHE A 445 -17.45 -10.66 30.12
CA PHE A 445 -17.85 -9.80 28.99
C PHE A 445 -18.90 -10.47 28.07
N VAL A 446 -18.80 -11.78 27.87
CA VAL A 446 -19.81 -12.56 27.12
C VAL A 446 -21.15 -12.53 27.84
N LYS A 447 -21.16 -12.65 29.17
CA LYS A 447 -22.38 -12.53 29.97
C LYS A 447 -23.08 -11.17 29.77
N ASP A 448 -22.31 -10.10 29.79
CA ASP A 448 -22.84 -8.75 29.59
C ASP A 448 -23.38 -8.56 28.16
N ALA A 449 -22.66 -9.09 27.15
CA ALA A 449 -23.08 -9.05 25.76
C ALA A 449 -24.35 -9.88 25.48
N LEU A 450 -24.55 -11.00 26.18
CA LEU A 450 -25.74 -11.86 26.04
C LEU A 450 -27.00 -11.24 26.67
N ASN A 451 -26.84 -10.50 27.77
CA ASN A 451 -27.95 -9.90 28.49
C ASN A 451 -28.40 -8.55 27.88
N ASP A 452 -27.72 -8.08 26.82
CA ASP A 452 -27.78 -6.70 26.31
C ASP A 452 -27.63 -5.65 27.43
N SER A 453 -27.04 -6.10 28.54
CA SER A 453 -26.86 -5.37 29.77
C SER A 453 -25.40 -5.01 29.91
N LEU A 454 -24.74 -4.66 28.79
CA LEU A 454 -23.50 -3.91 28.84
C LEU A 454 -23.79 -2.67 29.69
N GLN A 455 -23.61 -2.83 30.99
CA GLN A 455 -23.43 -1.77 31.94
C GLN A 455 -22.14 -1.18 31.46
N PHE A 456 -22.24 -0.28 30.48
CA PHE A 456 -21.13 0.52 30.05
C PHE A 456 -20.60 1.08 31.36
N TYR A 457 -19.38 0.65 31.70
CA TYR A 457 -18.73 1.13 32.89
C TYR A 457 -18.60 2.62 32.67
N THR A 458 -19.58 3.39 33.14
CA THR A 458 -19.44 4.81 33.44
C THR A 458 -18.53 4.89 34.65
N HIS A 459 -17.34 4.29 34.56
CA HIS A 459 -16.19 4.93 35.11
C HIS A 459 -16.07 6.19 34.29
N GLN A 460 -16.70 7.25 34.80
CA GLN A 460 -16.18 8.56 34.51
C GLN A 460 -14.68 8.43 34.82
N VAL A 461 -13.85 8.48 33.78
CA VAL A 461 -12.42 8.68 33.94
C VAL A 461 -12.29 10.16 34.34
N VAL A 462 -12.82 10.50 35.52
CA VAL A 462 -12.59 11.80 36.14
C VAL A 462 -11.20 11.72 36.73
N SER A 463 -10.33 12.58 36.24
CA SER A 463 -9.27 13.09 37.09
C SER A 463 -9.48 14.59 37.26
N ASP A 464 -9.21 15.05 38.48
CA ASP A 464 -9.27 16.45 38.90
C ASP A 464 -8.07 17.28 38.40
N GLU A 465 -7.26 16.75 37.48
CA GLU A 465 -6.02 17.38 37.06
C GLU A 465 -6.27 18.46 35.99
N LYS A 466 -5.93 19.70 36.35
CA LYS A 466 -6.01 20.86 35.46
C LYS A 466 -4.93 20.74 34.36
N PRO A 467 -5.23 21.20 33.13
CA PRO A 467 -4.26 21.21 32.05
C PRO A 467 -2.99 21.99 32.44
N ILE A 468 -1.82 21.51 31.98
CA ILE A 468 -0.53 22.12 32.30
C ILE A 468 -0.43 23.52 31.67
N THR A 469 -0.39 24.55 32.52
CA THR A 469 -0.36 25.97 32.11
C THR A 469 1.04 26.58 32.05
N HIS A 470 2.06 25.91 32.59
CA HIS A 470 3.43 26.45 32.71
C HIS A 470 4.49 25.40 32.37
N ILE A 471 5.70 25.86 32.07
CA ILE A 471 6.91 25.04 31.97
C ILE A 471 7.62 25.10 33.32
N GLU A 472 7.81 23.95 33.96
CA GLU A 472 8.54 23.84 35.23
C GLU A 472 9.91 23.21 34.96
N VAL A 473 10.99 23.95 35.22
CA VAL A 473 12.38 23.45 35.14
C VAL A 473 12.88 23.23 36.56
N LYS A 474 13.36 22.02 36.85
CA LYS A 474 13.96 21.68 38.14
C LYS A 474 15.44 21.35 38.00
N ASN A 475 16.24 21.99 38.84
CA ASN A 475 17.64 21.70 39.10
C ASN A 475 18.49 21.69 37.82
N ALA A 476 18.35 22.74 37.01
CA ALA A 476 19.17 22.92 35.82
C ALA A 476 20.61 23.29 36.19
N THR A 477 21.56 22.47 35.71
CA THR A 477 23.01 22.58 35.98
C THR A 477 23.84 22.59 34.69
N GLN A 478 23.21 22.78 33.54
CA GLN A 478 23.90 22.87 32.25
C GLN A 478 24.92 24.03 32.26
N ASN A 479 26.17 23.72 31.93
CA ASN A 479 27.30 24.65 31.98
C ASN A 479 27.52 25.27 33.36
N HIS A 480 27.37 26.59 33.50
CA HIS A 480 27.60 27.32 34.75
C HIS A 480 26.30 27.57 35.55
N LEU A 481 25.18 26.95 35.17
CA LEU A 481 23.93 27.06 35.93
C LEU A 481 24.10 26.40 37.32
N LYS A 482 23.65 27.08 38.36
CA LYS A 482 23.78 26.66 39.75
C LYS A 482 22.43 26.18 40.28
N ASN A 483 22.02 24.97 39.87
CA ASN A 483 20.80 24.30 40.36
C ASN A 483 19.56 25.20 40.20
N ILE A 484 19.32 25.69 38.99
CA ILE A 484 18.23 26.65 38.74
C ILE A 484 16.90 25.92 38.70
N ASP A 485 15.97 26.36 39.55
CA ASP A 485 14.54 26.05 39.51
C ASP A 485 13.77 27.26 38.97
N ILE A 486 12.95 27.08 37.95
CA ILE A 486 12.15 28.17 37.37
C ILE A 486 10.84 27.66 36.79
N THR A 487 9.80 28.49 36.93
CA THR A 487 8.51 28.32 36.28
C THR A 487 8.31 29.40 35.22
N ILE A 488 7.86 29.00 34.03
CA ILE A 488 7.61 29.89 32.88
C ILE A 488 6.17 29.70 32.44
N GLU A 489 5.33 30.73 32.51
CA GLU A 489 3.94 30.65 32.08
C GLU A 489 3.84 30.43 30.57
N ARG A 490 2.93 29.54 30.14
CA ARG A 490 2.68 29.29 28.72
C ARG A 490 1.73 30.36 28.17
N ASN A 491 1.84 30.62 26.88
CA ASN A 491 1.07 31.63 26.16
C ASN A 491 1.34 33.08 26.62
N GLU A 492 2.45 33.32 27.32
CA GLU A 492 2.91 34.64 27.75
C GLU A 492 4.31 34.94 27.22
N ILE A 493 4.66 36.24 27.13
CA ILE A 493 6.01 36.66 26.75
C ILE A 493 6.91 36.64 28.00
N THR A 494 7.87 35.72 28.02
CA THR A 494 8.91 35.65 29.06
C THR A 494 10.26 36.12 28.53
N ALA A 495 10.89 37.08 29.21
CA ALA A 495 12.19 37.62 28.84
C ALA A 495 13.29 37.21 29.84
N PHE A 496 14.34 36.53 29.35
CA PHE A 496 15.56 36.27 30.14
C PHE A 496 16.57 37.40 29.95
N THR A 497 16.85 38.16 31.01
CA THR A 497 17.78 39.31 31.01
C THR A 497 18.96 39.11 31.96
N GLY A 498 20.02 39.91 31.81
CA GLY A 498 21.24 39.90 32.64
C GLY A 498 22.55 40.04 31.85
N PRO A 499 23.72 40.21 32.53
CA PRO A 499 25.03 40.42 31.91
C PRO A 499 25.46 39.27 30.98
N SER A 500 26.32 39.53 29.98
CA SER A 500 26.87 38.46 29.13
C SER A 500 27.54 37.37 29.97
N GLY A 501 27.34 36.10 29.61
CA GLY A 501 27.86 34.96 30.38
C GLY A 501 27.05 34.56 31.63
N SER A 502 25.98 35.27 31.99
CA SER A 502 25.16 34.97 33.18
C SER A 502 24.33 33.67 33.12
N GLY A 503 24.45 32.88 32.04
CA GLY A 503 23.71 31.62 31.88
C GLY A 503 22.38 31.72 31.13
N LYS A 504 21.99 32.90 30.59
CA LYS A 504 20.75 33.07 29.79
C LYS A 504 20.61 32.05 28.66
N SER A 505 21.62 31.97 27.79
CA SER A 505 21.65 31.02 26.67
C SER A 505 21.80 29.58 27.16
N SER A 506 22.48 29.36 28.30
CA SER A 506 22.58 28.04 28.92
C SER A 506 21.22 27.50 29.34
N LEU A 507 20.38 28.35 29.93
CA LEU A 507 19.03 27.97 30.36
C LEU A 507 18.06 27.90 29.18
N ALA A 508 18.00 28.93 28.34
CA ALA A 508 17.03 29.02 27.26
C ALA A 508 17.33 28.06 26.10
N ILE A 509 18.57 28.08 25.59
CA ILE A 509 18.94 27.36 24.36
C ILE A 509 19.48 25.97 24.73
N GLN A 510 20.49 25.92 25.59
CA GLN A 510 21.22 24.67 25.86
C GLN A 510 20.53 23.76 26.86
N THR A 511 19.43 24.20 27.50
CA THR A 511 18.63 23.38 28.42
C THR A 511 17.20 23.24 27.91
N ILE A 512 16.41 24.32 27.90
CA ILE A 512 14.99 24.28 27.53
C ILE A 512 14.80 23.89 26.06
N PHE A 513 15.45 24.60 25.12
CA PHE A 513 15.35 24.26 23.70
C PHE A 513 15.94 22.87 23.42
N ALA A 514 17.14 22.57 23.92
CA ALA A 514 17.78 21.27 23.72
C ALA A 514 16.91 20.09 24.20
N GLU A 515 16.28 20.21 25.37
CA GLU A 515 15.39 19.17 25.88
C GLU A 515 14.07 19.07 25.10
N GLY A 516 13.48 20.21 24.70
CA GLY A 516 12.27 20.23 23.87
C GLY A 516 12.50 19.62 22.48
N GLN A 517 13.64 19.94 21.85
CA GLN A 517 14.05 19.39 20.56
C GLN A 517 14.35 17.89 20.67
N ARG A 518 15.08 17.46 21.72
CA ARG A 518 15.37 16.05 21.98
C ARG A 518 14.09 15.23 22.12
N ARG A 519 13.14 15.68 22.95
CA ARG A 519 11.84 15.02 23.13
C ARG A 519 11.08 14.98 21.82
N TYR A 520 11.03 16.08 21.07
CA TYR A 520 10.38 16.08 19.75
C TYR A 520 10.99 15.05 18.79
N TYR A 521 12.32 14.93 18.69
CA TYR A 521 12.95 13.93 17.83
C TYR A 521 12.76 12.49 18.32
N GLU A 522 12.60 12.28 19.62
CA GLU A 522 12.23 10.98 20.16
C GLU A 522 10.81 10.57 19.76
N THR A 523 9.92 11.49 19.36
CA THR A 523 8.60 11.16 18.79
C THR A 523 8.71 10.52 17.39
N LEU A 524 9.81 10.78 16.68
CA LEU A 524 10.03 10.32 15.31
C LEU A 524 10.40 8.82 15.27
N ASN A 525 10.13 8.20 14.11
CA ASN A 525 10.50 6.81 13.89
C ASN A 525 12.03 6.61 13.89
N ALA A 526 12.49 5.37 14.08
CA ALA A 526 13.92 5.08 14.22
C ALA A 526 14.73 5.45 12.96
N TYR A 527 14.12 5.36 11.78
CA TYR A 527 14.74 5.70 10.50
C TYR A 527 14.99 7.21 10.38
N ALA A 528 13.97 8.05 10.62
CA ALA A 528 14.11 9.50 10.58
C ALA A 528 15.16 10.01 11.56
N ARG A 529 15.27 9.36 12.74
CA ARG A 529 16.28 9.68 13.75
C ARG A 529 17.72 9.46 13.28
N GLN A 530 17.99 8.65 12.26
CA GLN A 530 19.35 8.43 11.75
C GLN A 530 19.90 9.63 10.98
N PHE A 531 19.02 10.46 10.41
CA PHE A 531 19.40 11.61 9.59
C PHE A 531 19.43 12.93 10.36
N ILE A 532 19.07 12.90 11.64
CA ILE A 532 18.97 14.09 12.50
C ILE A 532 20.11 14.10 13.50
N GLU A 533 20.88 15.18 13.52
CA GLU A 533 21.90 15.41 14.54
C GLU A 533 21.22 15.61 15.91
N GLN A 534 21.42 14.66 16.82
CA GLN A 534 20.79 14.69 18.13
C GLN A 534 21.58 15.58 19.09
N SER A 535 20.90 16.59 19.64
CA SER A 535 21.42 17.38 20.76
C SER A 535 21.66 16.46 21.97
N PRO A 536 22.84 16.53 22.63
CA PRO A 536 23.09 15.75 23.83
C PRO A 536 22.09 16.12 24.94
N LYS A 537 21.70 15.14 25.75
CA LYS A 537 20.77 15.36 26.87
C LYS A 537 21.35 16.44 27.81
N PRO A 538 20.61 17.54 28.06
CA PRO A 538 21.09 18.60 28.94
C PRO A 538 21.15 18.14 30.40
N LYS A 539 22.04 18.77 31.19
CA LYS A 539 22.17 18.53 32.63
C LYS A 539 21.04 19.26 33.37
N VAL A 540 19.92 18.57 33.52
CA VAL A 540 18.73 19.03 34.25
C VAL A 540 18.05 17.81 34.88
N GLU A 541 17.46 17.98 36.05
CA GLU A 541 16.76 16.89 36.74
C GLU A 541 15.44 16.56 36.08
N SER A 542 14.59 17.57 35.89
CA SER A 542 13.35 17.40 35.15
C SER A 542 12.89 18.71 34.51
N ILE A 543 12.16 18.59 33.41
CA ILE A 543 11.39 19.69 32.83
C ILE A 543 9.99 19.17 32.51
N GLN A 544 8.96 19.86 33.00
CA GLN A 544 7.55 19.57 32.74
C GLN A 544 6.93 20.68 31.89
N GLY A 545 5.86 20.39 31.16
CA GLY A 545 5.13 21.40 30.36
C GLY A 545 5.80 21.83 29.05
N LEU A 546 6.87 21.16 28.63
CA LEU A 546 7.57 21.48 27.39
C LEU A 546 6.71 21.16 26.16
N SER A 547 6.78 22.05 25.17
CA SER A 547 6.28 21.81 23.81
C SER A 547 7.45 21.62 22.84
N ALA A 548 7.16 21.22 21.61
CA ALA A 548 8.17 21.23 20.54
C ALA A 548 8.76 22.64 20.41
N SER A 549 10.06 22.77 20.64
CA SER A 549 10.75 24.05 20.73
C SER A 549 11.46 24.38 19.41
N ILE A 550 11.35 25.64 18.99
CA ILE A 550 12.07 26.17 17.83
C ILE A 550 13.01 27.26 18.34
N VAL A 551 14.29 27.15 18.00
CA VAL A 551 15.27 28.23 18.23
C VAL A 551 15.53 28.94 16.92
N ILE A 552 15.46 30.26 16.93
CA ILE A 552 15.89 31.11 15.82
C ILE A 552 17.18 31.79 16.28
N GLU A 553 18.31 31.18 15.95
CA GLU A 553 19.62 31.74 16.29
C GLU A 553 20.09 32.71 15.22
N GLN A 554 20.76 33.77 15.64
CA GLN A 554 21.47 34.69 14.74
C GLN A 554 22.80 34.08 14.25
N LYS A 555 22.81 32.77 13.93
CA LYS A 555 23.99 32.12 13.34
C LYS A 555 24.09 32.54 11.88
N ARG A 556 25.28 32.96 11.45
CA ARG A 556 25.62 32.95 10.02
C ARG A 556 25.55 31.49 9.60
N HIS A 557 24.62 31.12 8.71
CA HIS A 557 24.59 29.77 8.14
C HIS A 557 26.01 29.40 7.73
N ALA A 558 26.45 28.19 8.13
CA ALA A 558 27.79 27.70 7.83
C ALA A 558 28.10 27.98 6.37
N GLY A 559 29.28 28.57 6.11
CA GLY A 559 29.70 29.14 4.83
C GLY A 559 29.92 28.09 3.74
N ASN A 560 28.92 27.26 3.48
CA ASN A 560 28.84 26.48 2.26
C ASN A 560 28.27 27.42 1.18
N PRO A 561 29.02 27.68 0.08
CA PRO A 561 28.52 28.48 -1.04
C PRO A 561 27.19 27.97 -1.63
N ARG A 562 26.84 26.71 -1.37
CA ARG A 562 25.60 26.07 -1.81
C ARG A 562 24.39 26.34 -0.92
N SER A 563 24.58 26.94 0.26
CA SER A 563 23.50 27.35 1.17
C SER A 563 22.96 28.73 0.78
N THR A 564 22.02 28.75 -0.16
CA THR A 564 21.35 29.96 -0.67
C THR A 564 20.00 30.20 0.03
N VAL A 565 19.43 31.39 -0.13
CA VAL A 565 18.04 31.68 0.29
C VAL A 565 17.08 30.65 -0.31
N GLY A 566 17.29 30.26 -1.57
CA GLY A 566 16.44 29.28 -2.25
C GLY A 566 16.52 27.87 -1.66
N THR A 567 17.66 27.45 -1.13
CA THR A 567 17.77 26.15 -0.42
C THR A 567 17.23 26.21 1.00
N ILE A 568 17.43 27.33 1.71
CA ILE A 568 16.96 27.46 3.11
C ILE A 568 15.43 27.57 3.17
N THR A 569 14.84 28.21 2.17
CA THR A 569 13.38 28.33 2.04
C THR A 569 12.74 27.18 1.27
N GLU A 570 13.55 26.21 0.81
CA GLU A 570 13.14 25.08 -0.06
C GLU A 570 12.49 25.48 -1.40
N ILE A 571 12.39 26.79 -1.70
CA ILE A 571 11.84 27.31 -2.98
C ILE A 571 12.59 26.72 -4.17
N LEU A 572 13.89 26.45 -4.04
CA LEU A 572 14.68 25.84 -5.10
C LEU A 572 14.14 24.47 -5.52
N ASP A 573 13.65 23.65 -4.60
CA ASP A 573 13.16 22.30 -4.94
C ASP A 573 11.88 22.35 -5.76
N TYR A 574 10.98 23.28 -5.42
CA TYR A 574 9.80 23.56 -6.24
C TYR A 574 10.18 24.11 -7.62
N LEU A 575 11.15 25.02 -7.68
CA LEU A 575 11.65 25.54 -8.96
C LEU A 575 12.27 24.44 -9.82
N ARG A 576 13.05 23.52 -9.24
CA ARG A 576 13.66 22.39 -9.98
C ARG A 576 12.61 21.51 -10.64
N ILE A 577 11.51 21.22 -9.93
CA ILE A 577 10.37 20.46 -10.49
C ILE A 577 9.70 21.26 -11.62
N LEU A 578 9.42 22.54 -11.37
CA LEU A 578 8.78 23.42 -12.35
C LEU A 578 9.61 23.52 -13.63
N TYR A 579 10.91 23.77 -13.54
CA TYR A 579 11.81 23.87 -14.69
C TYR A 579 12.00 22.53 -15.41
N ALA A 580 11.99 21.40 -14.70
CA ALA A 580 12.08 20.09 -15.35
C ALA A 580 10.80 19.69 -16.10
N LYS A 581 9.64 20.16 -15.65
CA LYS A 581 8.34 19.83 -16.26
C LYS A 581 7.91 20.81 -17.33
N GLU A 582 8.03 22.11 -17.06
CA GLU A 582 7.50 23.20 -17.89
C GLU A 582 8.60 24.03 -18.56
N GLY A 583 9.87 23.78 -18.24
CA GLY A 583 10.99 24.54 -18.81
C GLY A 583 11.15 24.33 -20.31
N ILE A 584 11.47 25.42 -21.02
CA ILE A 584 11.82 25.38 -22.44
C ILE A 584 13.32 25.10 -22.55
N ALA A 585 13.66 23.87 -22.92
CA ALA A 585 15.04 23.47 -23.18
C ALA A 585 15.56 24.13 -24.46
N VAL A 586 16.76 24.72 -24.40
CA VAL A 586 17.43 25.37 -25.55
C VAL A 586 18.84 24.84 -25.74
N CYS A 587 19.29 24.77 -26.99
CA CYS A 587 20.65 24.36 -27.31
C CYS A 587 21.64 25.42 -26.78
N PRO A 588 22.66 25.05 -26.00
CA PRO A 588 23.63 25.99 -25.46
C PRO A 588 24.42 26.73 -26.56
N GLU A 589 24.65 26.09 -27.70
CA GLU A 589 25.44 26.60 -28.83
C GLU A 589 24.59 27.44 -29.79
N THR A 590 23.47 26.90 -30.26
CA THR A 590 22.65 27.56 -31.30
C THR A 590 21.47 28.37 -30.76
N LYS A 591 21.16 28.25 -29.46
CA LYS A 591 20.01 28.89 -28.77
C LYS A 591 18.64 28.49 -29.30
N GLU A 592 18.56 27.56 -30.25
CA GLU A 592 17.29 27.04 -30.73
C GLU A 592 16.63 26.15 -29.67
N ARG A 593 15.29 26.05 -29.72
CA ARG A 593 14.54 25.18 -28.83
C ARG A 593 14.93 23.73 -29.10
N LEU A 594 15.34 23.02 -28.05
CA LEU A 594 15.53 21.59 -28.12
C LEU A 594 14.16 20.94 -28.25
N VAL A 595 14.02 20.10 -29.26
CA VAL A 595 12.83 19.30 -29.46
C VAL A 595 13.11 17.93 -28.87
N HIS A 596 12.17 17.43 -28.08
CA HIS A 596 12.23 16.07 -27.60
C HIS A 596 11.93 15.14 -28.79
N VAL A 597 12.95 14.41 -29.26
CA VAL A 597 12.83 13.51 -30.41
C VAL A 597 12.11 12.25 -29.96
N THR A 598 10.79 12.25 -30.10
CA THR A 598 9.97 11.03 -29.91
C THR A 598 9.99 10.16 -31.17
N LYS A 599 9.52 8.93 -31.03
CA LYS A 599 9.32 8.04 -32.18
C LYS A 599 8.32 8.63 -33.18
N GLU A 600 7.24 9.26 -32.71
CA GLU A 600 6.30 9.96 -33.60
C GLU A 600 6.93 11.17 -34.29
N TYR A 601 7.80 11.90 -33.61
CA TYR A 601 8.52 13.03 -34.21
C TYR A 601 9.34 12.56 -35.43
N ILE A 602 10.13 11.49 -35.28
CA ILE A 602 10.94 10.92 -36.37
C ILE A 602 10.04 10.51 -37.55
N VAL A 603 8.92 9.84 -37.28
CA VAL A 603 7.97 9.41 -38.31
C VAL A 603 7.41 10.61 -39.08
N ASN A 604 6.96 11.65 -38.38
CA ASN A 604 6.38 12.82 -39.01
C ASN A 604 7.43 13.60 -39.82
N GLU A 605 8.64 13.75 -39.29
CA GLU A 605 9.73 14.43 -40.01
C GLU A 605 10.13 13.67 -41.29
N LEU A 606 10.21 12.34 -41.24
CA LEU A 606 10.52 11.53 -42.43
C LEU A 606 9.44 11.68 -43.50
N LEU A 607 8.16 11.62 -43.11
CA LEU A 607 7.02 11.80 -44.03
C LEU A 607 6.98 13.18 -44.68
N GLU A 608 7.38 14.22 -43.95
CA GLU A 608 7.38 15.60 -44.43
C GLU A 608 8.57 15.91 -45.34
N LYS A 609 9.78 15.50 -44.96
CA LYS A 609 11.02 15.88 -45.65
C LYS A 609 11.44 14.94 -46.78
N TYR A 610 11.07 13.66 -46.71
CA TYR A 610 11.48 12.64 -47.67
C TYR A 610 10.30 11.83 -48.24
N PRO A 611 9.25 12.50 -48.77
CA PRO A 611 8.08 11.80 -49.28
C PRO A 611 8.44 10.93 -50.49
N ASN A 612 7.91 9.70 -50.50
CA ASN A 612 8.10 8.67 -51.53
C ASN A 612 9.52 8.10 -51.69
N GLU A 613 10.49 8.53 -50.88
CA GLU A 613 11.84 7.96 -50.91
C GLU A 613 11.89 6.56 -50.30
N LYS A 614 12.79 5.71 -50.81
CA LYS A 614 13.07 4.39 -50.21
C LYS A 614 14.10 4.57 -49.10
N CYS A 615 13.80 4.11 -47.89
CA CYS A 615 14.71 4.14 -46.76
C CYS A 615 14.98 2.75 -46.19
N ILE A 616 16.16 2.57 -45.63
CA ILE A 616 16.51 1.40 -44.82
C ILE A 616 16.58 1.86 -43.36
N VAL A 617 15.76 1.26 -42.51
CA VAL A 617 15.78 1.50 -41.06
C VAL A 617 16.86 0.63 -40.44
N LEU A 618 17.75 1.25 -39.69
CA LEU A 618 18.97 0.65 -39.15
C LEU A 618 19.04 0.86 -37.63
N ALA A 619 19.50 -0.16 -36.90
CA ALA A 619 19.77 -0.07 -35.46
C ALA A 619 21.25 -0.33 -35.17
N PRO A 620 21.97 0.55 -34.45
CA PRO A 620 23.34 0.29 -34.03
C PRO A 620 23.43 -0.98 -33.19
N ILE A 621 24.45 -1.80 -33.45
CA ILE A 621 24.77 -2.96 -32.63
C ILE A 621 26.24 -2.94 -32.23
N VAL A 622 26.49 -3.31 -30.98
CA VAL A 622 27.84 -3.38 -30.40
C VAL A 622 27.96 -4.72 -29.66
N PRO A 623 29.11 -5.42 -29.75
CA PRO A 623 29.34 -6.63 -28.98
C PRO A 623 29.28 -6.36 -27.47
N LYS A 624 28.75 -7.31 -26.70
CA LYS A 624 28.86 -7.29 -25.24
C LYS A 624 30.31 -7.49 -24.81
N LYS A 625 30.60 -7.18 -23.54
CA LYS A 625 31.92 -7.44 -22.93
C LYS A 625 32.24 -8.93 -23.08
N GLU A 626 33.37 -9.25 -23.72
CA GLU A 626 33.84 -10.62 -24.03
C GLU A 626 33.10 -11.36 -25.18
N GLU A 627 32.14 -10.72 -25.87
CA GLU A 627 31.47 -11.28 -27.06
C GLU A 627 32.25 -10.92 -28.33
N SER A 628 32.45 -11.90 -29.21
CA SER A 628 33.01 -11.68 -30.55
C SER A 628 31.93 -11.17 -31.53
N TYR A 629 32.33 -10.47 -32.60
CA TYR A 629 31.38 -10.05 -33.65
C TYR A 629 30.65 -11.23 -34.32
N LYS A 630 31.28 -12.41 -34.36
CA LYS A 630 30.64 -13.63 -34.87
C LYS A 630 29.49 -14.08 -33.97
N GLU A 631 29.71 -14.14 -32.66
CA GLU A 631 28.67 -14.49 -31.68
C GLU A 631 27.54 -13.45 -31.66
N LEU A 632 27.88 -12.17 -31.82
CA LEU A 632 26.90 -11.08 -31.95
C LEU A 632 25.96 -11.30 -33.14
N PHE A 633 26.50 -11.64 -34.31
CA PHE A 633 25.73 -11.85 -35.53
C PHE A 633 24.91 -13.15 -35.47
N ASP A 634 25.48 -14.25 -34.96
CA ASP A 634 24.76 -15.52 -34.74
C ASP A 634 23.55 -15.32 -33.81
N ARG A 635 23.68 -14.47 -32.79
CA ARG A 635 22.59 -14.13 -31.87
C ARG A 635 21.45 -13.42 -32.59
N TYR A 636 21.73 -12.38 -33.36
CA TYR A 636 20.68 -11.67 -34.10
C TYR A 636 20.09 -12.51 -35.23
N GLN A 637 20.86 -13.42 -35.84
CA GLN A 637 20.32 -14.39 -36.79
C GLN A 637 19.29 -15.32 -36.13
N LYS A 638 19.57 -15.84 -34.92
CA LYS A 638 18.63 -16.65 -34.13
C LYS A 638 17.39 -15.87 -33.68
N GLU A 639 17.54 -14.56 -33.44
CA GLU A 639 16.43 -13.65 -33.13
C GLU A 639 15.56 -13.31 -34.38
N GLY A 640 15.95 -13.79 -35.57
CA GLY A 640 15.14 -13.71 -36.79
C GLY A 640 15.54 -12.61 -37.77
N PHE A 641 16.65 -11.90 -37.52
CA PHE A 641 17.15 -10.88 -38.44
C PHE A 641 17.92 -11.51 -39.60
N LEU A 642 17.79 -10.92 -40.80
CA LEU A 642 18.36 -11.48 -42.03
C LEU A 642 19.64 -10.79 -42.50
N ARG A 643 19.81 -9.50 -42.18
CA ARG A 643 20.86 -8.66 -42.79
C ARG A 643 21.51 -7.73 -41.78
N VAL A 644 22.80 -7.48 -41.97
CA VAL A 644 23.60 -6.55 -41.19
C VAL A 644 24.37 -5.65 -42.14
N ARG A 645 24.51 -4.37 -41.76
CA ARG A 645 25.34 -3.39 -42.46
C ARG A 645 26.64 -3.26 -41.68
N VAL A 646 27.75 -3.57 -42.33
CA VAL A 646 29.09 -3.54 -41.76
C VAL A 646 29.92 -2.57 -42.58
N GLN A 647 30.44 -1.52 -41.94
CA GLN A 647 31.21 -0.46 -42.60
C GLN A 647 30.49 0.15 -43.84
N GLY A 648 29.17 0.23 -43.80
CA GLY A 648 28.33 0.77 -44.88
C GLY A 648 27.95 -0.21 -45.99
N VAL A 649 28.41 -1.47 -45.94
CA VAL A 649 28.02 -2.52 -46.91
C VAL A 649 27.06 -3.50 -46.24
N ILE A 650 25.97 -3.85 -46.94
CA ILE A 650 24.95 -4.78 -46.41
C ILE A 650 25.32 -6.21 -46.77
N TYR A 651 25.40 -7.06 -45.76
CA TYR A 651 25.63 -8.50 -45.84
C TYR A 651 24.38 -9.25 -45.36
N GLU A 652 24.15 -10.46 -45.88
CA GLU A 652 23.20 -11.39 -45.26
C GLU A 652 23.89 -12.08 -44.08
N LEU A 653 23.19 -12.21 -42.95
CA LEU A 653 23.76 -12.79 -41.73
C LEU A 653 24.13 -14.28 -41.90
N ALA A 654 23.61 -14.93 -42.95
CA ALA A 654 23.92 -16.31 -43.31
C ALA A 654 25.18 -16.47 -44.20
N ASP A 655 25.66 -15.37 -44.80
CA ASP A 655 26.79 -15.38 -45.74
C ASP A 655 28.12 -15.00 -45.08
N GLU A 656 29.23 -15.17 -45.78
CA GLU A 656 30.54 -14.68 -45.32
C GLU A 656 30.59 -13.13 -45.30
N TYR A 657 30.90 -12.58 -44.14
CA TYR A 657 31.14 -11.15 -43.91
C TYR A 657 32.62 -10.90 -43.54
N PRO A 658 33.14 -9.69 -43.79
CA PRO A 658 34.53 -9.36 -43.52
C PRO A 658 34.92 -9.60 -42.05
N THR A 659 36.15 -10.05 -41.82
CA THR A 659 36.68 -10.24 -40.46
C THR A 659 36.89 -8.89 -39.80
N LEU A 660 36.12 -8.65 -38.74
CA LEU A 660 36.14 -7.40 -37.97
C LEU A 660 37.16 -7.50 -36.84
N SER A 661 38.17 -6.62 -36.85
CA SER A 661 39.27 -6.61 -35.89
C SER A 661 39.43 -5.23 -35.22
N GLY A 662 38.49 -4.85 -34.36
CA GLY A 662 38.70 -3.76 -33.40
C GLY A 662 37.48 -2.96 -32.97
N LEU A 663 37.70 -2.09 -31.97
CA LEU A 663 36.74 -1.22 -31.27
C LEU A 663 36.18 -0.03 -32.10
N LYS A 664 36.46 0.06 -33.41
CA LYS A 664 36.14 1.24 -34.25
C LYS A 664 35.22 0.96 -35.44
N GLU A 665 34.71 -0.26 -35.60
CA GLU A 665 33.94 -0.64 -36.77
C GLU A 665 32.44 -0.46 -36.51
N SER A 666 31.76 0.35 -37.32
CA SER A 666 30.31 0.56 -37.18
C SER A 666 29.55 -0.62 -37.79
N CYS A 667 28.68 -1.21 -36.97
CA CYS A 667 27.79 -2.29 -37.35
C CYS A 667 26.36 -1.85 -37.07
N GLU A 668 25.50 -1.94 -38.07
CA GLU A 668 24.08 -1.61 -37.94
C GLU A 668 23.21 -2.77 -38.43
N LEU A 669 22.27 -3.22 -37.61
CA LEU A 669 21.31 -4.24 -38.01
C LEU A 669 20.26 -3.65 -38.95
N VAL A 670 19.95 -4.35 -40.04
CA VAL A 670 18.91 -3.93 -40.98
C VAL A 670 17.55 -4.37 -40.47
N ILE A 671 16.73 -3.40 -40.04
CA ILE A 671 15.43 -3.66 -39.42
C ILE A 671 14.34 -3.84 -40.48
N ASP A 672 14.19 -2.86 -41.38
CA ASP A 672 13.22 -2.92 -42.47
C ASP A 672 13.68 -2.05 -43.65
N ARG A 673 13.16 -2.33 -44.84
CA ARG A 673 13.35 -1.52 -46.05
C ARG A 673 11.97 -1.02 -46.48
N ILE A 674 11.73 0.27 -46.31
CA ILE A 674 10.40 0.88 -46.39
C ILE A 674 10.42 2.03 -47.39
N GLN A 675 9.32 2.23 -48.12
CA GLN A 675 9.09 3.47 -48.85
C GLN A 675 8.35 4.46 -47.94
N ILE A 676 8.89 5.66 -47.78
CA ILE A 676 8.35 6.69 -46.91
C ILE A 676 7.07 7.26 -47.56
N HIS A 677 5.91 6.76 -47.14
CA HIS A 677 4.62 7.19 -47.65
C HIS A 677 3.60 7.30 -46.53
N THR A 678 2.62 8.20 -46.65
CA THR A 678 1.61 8.44 -45.60
C THR A 678 0.80 7.19 -45.26
N SER A 679 0.46 6.35 -46.25
CA SER A 679 -0.18 5.05 -46.00
C SER A 679 0.72 4.02 -45.31
N GLY A 680 2.05 4.20 -45.39
CA GLY A 680 3.08 3.36 -44.76
C GLY A 680 3.46 3.81 -43.35
N LYS A 681 2.85 4.87 -42.80
CA LYS A 681 3.17 5.47 -41.49
C LYS A 681 3.26 4.43 -40.36
N LYS A 682 2.31 3.48 -40.32
CA LYS A 682 2.26 2.41 -39.32
C LYS A 682 3.48 1.49 -39.39
N ARG A 683 3.86 1.05 -40.58
CA ARG A 683 5.02 0.16 -40.80
C ARG A 683 6.33 0.87 -40.45
N LEU A 684 6.44 2.16 -40.77
CA LEU A 684 7.60 2.97 -40.40
C LEU A 684 7.74 3.10 -38.87
N LEU A 685 6.64 3.33 -38.15
CA LEU A 685 6.62 3.35 -36.69
C LEU A 685 7.01 2.00 -36.09
N ASP A 686 6.46 0.89 -36.60
CA ASP A 686 6.77 -0.47 -36.11
C ASP A 686 8.26 -0.83 -36.32
N ALA A 687 8.86 -0.39 -37.45
CA ALA A 687 10.29 -0.57 -37.70
C ALA A 687 11.16 0.31 -36.78
N ILE A 688 10.75 1.56 -36.52
CA ILE A 688 11.38 2.44 -35.53
C ILE A 688 11.31 1.82 -34.14
N GLU A 689 10.15 1.30 -33.72
CA GLU A 689 10.00 0.63 -32.43
C GLU A 689 10.95 -0.56 -32.30
N THR A 690 11.06 -1.37 -33.34
CA THR A 690 11.96 -2.52 -33.35
C THR A 690 13.42 -2.07 -33.26
N ALA A 691 13.83 -1.02 -33.99
CA ALA A 691 15.16 -0.43 -33.87
C ALA A 691 15.46 0.04 -32.43
N THR A 692 14.49 0.69 -31.78
CA THR A 692 14.64 1.18 -30.39
C THR A 692 14.71 0.09 -29.33
N GLN A 693 14.24 -1.12 -29.62
CA GLN A 693 14.39 -2.26 -28.72
C GLN A 693 15.83 -2.79 -28.73
N ILE A 694 16.53 -2.59 -29.85
CA ILE A 694 17.93 -3.01 -30.02
C ILE A 694 18.88 -1.96 -29.45
N ASP A 695 18.73 -0.70 -29.86
CA ASP A 695 19.40 0.44 -29.25
C ASP A 695 18.36 1.44 -28.71
N PRO A 696 18.18 1.54 -27.38
CA PRO A 696 17.27 2.50 -26.78
C PRO A 696 17.68 3.97 -26.99
N ARG A 697 18.91 4.23 -27.46
CA ARG A 697 19.47 5.58 -27.54
C ARG A 697 19.33 6.20 -28.92
N SER A 698 19.48 5.43 -29.99
CA SER A 698 19.54 5.99 -31.34
C SER A 698 19.06 5.06 -32.45
N ILE A 699 18.75 5.65 -33.60
CA ILE A 699 18.23 4.98 -34.80
C ILE A 699 18.85 5.64 -36.03
N LEU A 700 19.16 4.86 -37.06
CA LEU A 700 19.67 5.37 -38.33
C LEU A 700 18.73 5.06 -39.49
N PHE A 701 18.74 5.92 -40.50
CA PHE A 701 18.02 5.73 -41.76
C PHE A 701 18.97 5.99 -42.93
N GLU A 702 19.11 5.02 -43.83
CA GLU A 702 19.83 5.19 -45.08
C GLU A 702 18.82 5.44 -46.21
N LEU A 703 18.85 6.63 -46.81
CA LEU A 703 17.97 6.98 -47.91
C LEU A 703 18.58 6.52 -49.25
N LYS A 704 17.78 5.88 -50.10
CA LYS A 704 18.16 5.47 -51.45
C LYS A 704 17.58 6.46 -52.46
N ASP A 705 18.43 7.34 -52.96
CA ASP A 705 18.11 8.28 -54.02
C ASP A 705 18.29 7.59 -55.39
N GLU A 706 17.20 7.37 -56.15
CA GLU A 706 17.27 6.80 -57.50
C GLU A 706 17.76 7.83 -58.55
N ALA A 707 17.86 9.12 -58.21
CA ALA A 707 18.16 10.20 -59.15
C ALA A 707 19.63 10.69 -59.15
N LYS A 708 20.50 10.22 -58.25
CA LYS A 708 21.91 10.63 -58.17
C LYS A 708 22.88 9.56 -58.67
N SER A 709 23.90 9.99 -59.40
CA SER A 709 24.92 9.13 -60.01
C SER A 709 25.63 8.22 -58.99
N LYS A 710 26.01 7.00 -59.41
CA LYS A 710 26.67 5.91 -58.64
C LYS A 710 27.97 6.27 -57.87
N LYS A 711 28.37 7.54 -57.74
CA LYS A 711 29.63 7.97 -57.12
C LYS A 711 29.51 8.64 -55.73
N GLU A 712 28.31 8.91 -55.22
CA GLU A 712 28.12 9.44 -53.85
C GLU A 712 27.52 8.40 -52.90
N ARG A 713 28.02 8.34 -51.64
CA ARG A 713 27.43 7.49 -50.60
C ARG A 713 26.03 8.01 -50.24
N PRO A 714 25.02 7.14 -50.10
CA PRO A 714 23.67 7.55 -49.74
C PRO A 714 23.65 8.32 -48.39
N PRO A 715 22.78 9.34 -48.24
CA PRO A 715 22.71 10.09 -47.00
C PRO A 715 22.21 9.20 -45.85
N LEU A 716 22.97 9.20 -44.76
CA LEU A 716 22.67 8.48 -43.53
C LEU A 716 22.14 9.47 -42.49
N LEU A 717 20.86 9.36 -42.15
CA LEU A 717 20.23 10.14 -41.09
C LEU A 717 20.43 9.42 -39.76
N HIS A 718 20.90 10.12 -38.75
CA HIS A 718 21.05 9.59 -37.40
C HIS A 718 20.17 10.40 -36.44
N TYR A 719 19.31 9.70 -35.72
CA TYR A 719 18.44 10.26 -34.68
C TYR A 719 18.81 9.68 -33.33
N TYR A 720 18.94 10.51 -32.31
CA TYR A 720 19.00 10.05 -30.92
C TYR A 720 17.70 10.43 -30.21
N LEU A 721 17.17 9.49 -29.43
CA LEU A 721 15.89 9.60 -28.71
C LEU A 721 16.07 10.42 -27.43
N ALA A 722 16.46 11.67 -27.60
CA ALA A 722 16.76 12.60 -26.53
C ALA A 722 16.31 14.02 -26.93
N PHE A 723 16.61 15.02 -26.09
CA PHE A 723 16.47 16.40 -26.51
C PHE A 723 17.48 16.67 -27.62
N SER A 724 17.03 17.14 -28.78
CA SER A 724 17.93 17.46 -29.89
C SER A 724 17.71 18.86 -30.42
N ALA A 725 18.79 19.47 -30.90
CA ALA A 725 18.75 20.75 -31.56
C ALA A 725 18.39 20.54 -33.04
N PRO A 726 17.28 21.09 -33.56
CA PRO A 726 16.80 20.83 -34.92
C PRO A 726 17.83 21.09 -36.02
N THR A 727 18.66 22.12 -35.89
CA THR A 727 19.65 22.48 -36.93
C THR A 727 20.93 21.66 -36.86
N THR A 728 21.48 21.44 -35.66
CA THR A 728 22.78 20.73 -35.51
C THR A 728 22.64 19.23 -35.33
N LYS A 729 21.42 18.74 -35.05
CA LYS A 729 21.11 17.35 -34.67
C LYS A 729 21.89 16.84 -33.45
N LYS A 730 22.52 17.76 -32.70
CA LYS A 730 23.23 17.44 -31.46
C LYS A 730 22.22 17.11 -30.36
N THR A 731 22.53 16.09 -29.57
CA THR A 731 21.60 15.55 -28.59
C THR A 731 22.09 15.72 -27.16
N TYR A 732 21.13 15.92 -26.26
CA TYR A 732 21.34 16.28 -24.87
C TYR A 732 20.65 15.27 -23.95
N PRO A 733 21.19 15.01 -22.75
CA PRO A 733 20.55 14.15 -21.76
C PRO A 733 19.13 14.58 -21.45
N LYS A 734 18.33 13.64 -20.93
CA LYS A 734 16.99 13.94 -20.45
C LYS A 734 17.07 14.93 -19.29
N ILE A 735 16.24 15.97 -19.35
CA ILE A 735 16.10 16.96 -18.30
C ILE A 735 15.18 16.40 -17.20
N GLU A 736 15.68 16.35 -15.97
CA GLU A 736 14.97 15.85 -14.78
C GLU A 736 15.19 16.84 -13.62
N PRO A 737 14.40 16.80 -12.52
CA PRO A 737 14.60 17.72 -11.39
C PRO A 737 16.02 17.68 -10.80
N LYS A 738 16.73 16.56 -10.92
CA LYS A 738 18.15 16.42 -10.53
C LYS A 738 19.12 17.18 -11.44
N THR A 739 18.77 17.39 -12.72
CA THR A 739 19.55 18.21 -13.67
C THR A 739 19.65 19.67 -13.24
N PHE A 740 18.73 20.15 -12.39
CA PHE A 740 18.74 21.51 -11.84
C PHE A 740 19.34 21.57 -10.42
N SER A 741 20.04 20.52 -9.97
CA SER A 741 20.66 20.46 -8.65
C SER A 741 22.18 20.61 -8.73
N PHE A 742 22.73 21.61 -8.05
CA PHE A 742 24.19 21.72 -7.86
C PHE A 742 24.76 20.72 -6.83
N ASN A 743 23.90 19.87 -6.25
CA ASN A 743 24.30 18.76 -5.38
C ASN A 743 24.31 17.41 -6.09
N ALA A 744 23.82 17.34 -7.34
CA ALA A 744 23.84 16.12 -8.14
C ALA A 744 24.87 16.25 -9.27
N ASP A 745 25.53 15.15 -9.61
CA ASP A 745 26.51 15.12 -10.69
C ASP A 745 25.88 15.48 -12.05
N GLU A 746 24.59 15.23 -12.25
CA GLU A 746 23.89 15.58 -13.48
C GLU A 746 23.54 17.07 -13.62
N GLY A 747 23.64 17.84 -12.53
CA GLY A 747 23.42 19.30 -12.55
C GLY A 747 24.71 20.12 -12.42
N MET A 748 25.87 19.47 -12.32
CA MET A 748 27.22 20.07 -12.40
C MET A 748 27.84 19.79 -13.76
#